data_AF-A0A1V0URU4-F1
#
_entry.id   AF-A0A1V0URU4-F1
#
_cell.length_a   1.000
_cell.length_b   1.000
_cell.length_c   1.000
_cell.angle_alpha   90.00
_cell.angle_beta   90.00
_cell.angle_gamma   90.00
#
_symmetry.space_group_name_H-M   'P 1'
#
loop_
_entity.id
_entity.type
_entity.pdbx_description
1 polymer ?
#
loop_
_entity_poly.entity_id
_entity_poly.type
_entity_poly.pdbx_seq_one_letter_code
_entity_poly.pdbx_strand_id
1 'polypeptide(L)'
;MRDILFPFQEKALSELHDKINKAHLMWSERDPQIISFSAPTGSGKTIIMTTLFEDILYGSADNIGEPDSIFIWLSDSPELNEQTRLKIESKSDKIRVRDLVTIDSTFNAEYFEGGCIYFLNTQKLGSDKLLTGISDKRQYSIWETLTNTAKRNPKKFYVVIDEAHRGTYTSVQAENKAQSIMQKFIKGSKEDGLCVMPLVIGVTATPQRFDNLIAGTTSTVQKVIVPPEQVRESGLLKDRIIIHYPDIQLSADMTMFKGAVDNWRKKCDHWESYCEREGEKMVNPILVIQVEDGNDRIATQTDLGACIDLLEETLGRMIRTPLARRISSDAELNSVSLFLPYFDEETVKNVVNALRDSEAIMPTETGTNKELVTLGRNLEYSDVFDAMDNLITYQIDSARKQAPLKLLIQISRALTMDGIDLEAQKTVKNAVLSKMDEEISRIKESGDFDTRGASITGFALGTLIFEYGDNAYSFDEATQTMTVSEFDISRHFEQAGRLLGEGLHKEYWIRHSTRDHIDVKKEIIVLTNDTDAMERINDYAEKEFITLYENNKRSIARLNEARKNVYERLTNASAQPISVPWILPDSIDFSVPDNSMKFEQHLYCSEDGTFETSLNPWESGVVTEELNNGAVCWLRNLDRKKWSLEIPYEISGVTTSMFPDLVVVRSDAQGYVFDILEPHDPSRKDNYPKVVGLAKFAEKHWDIFGRIQLIRLKKGVDGREHFYRLDMGKTTIRNKVRGITSNEELDRIFDTDAVRED
;
A
#
# COMPACT_ATOMS: atom_id res chain seq x y z
N MET A 1 -13.93 -8.78 41.95
CA MET A 1 -14.76 -10.00 42.12
C MET A 1 -14.01 -11.08 41.37
N ARG A 2 -13.47 -12.08 42.08
CA ARG A 2 -12.68 -13.16 41.46
C ARG A 2 -13.57 -13.92 40.47
N ASP A 3 -13.20 -13.91 39.20
CA ASP A 3 -13.88 -14.76 38.22
C ASP A 3 -13.63 -16.23 38.62
N ILE A 4 -14.69 -17.03 38.70
CA ILE A 4 -14.56 -18.47 38.93
C ILE A 4 -13.93 -19.09 37.69
N LEU A 5 -12.81 -19.77 37.85
CA LEU A 5 -12.13 -20.45 36.74
C LEU A 5 -12.98 -21.63 36.28
N PHE A 6 -12.99 -21.88 34.97
CA PHE A 6 -13.57 -23.11 34.42
C PHE A 6 -12.68 -24.31 34.72
N PRO A 7 -13.21 -25.55 34.77
CA PRO A 7 -12.42 -26.74 35.11
C PRO A 7 -11.15 -26.92 34.26
N PHE A 8 -11.20 -26.60 32.96
CA PHE A 8 -10.01 -26.68 32.11
C PHE A 8 -8.98 -25.57 32.42
N GLN A 9 -9.43 -24.41 32.90
CA GLN A 9 -8.56 -23.31 33.30
C GLN A 9 -7.87 -23.65 34.62
N GLU A 10 -8.59 -24.24 35.58
CA GLU A 10 -8.02 -24.77 36.83
C GLU A 10 -6.98 -25.84 36.55
N LYS A 11 -7.28 -26.77 35.62
CA LYS A 11 -6.33 -27.79 35.18
C LYS A 11 -5.08 -27.17 34.56
N ALA A 12 -5.23 -26.22 33.64
CA ALA A 12 -4.11 -25.54 33.01
C ALA A 12 -3.27 -24.74 34.03
N LEU A 13 -3.92 -24.10 35.00
CA LEU A 13 -3.24 -23.40 36.10
C LEU A 13 -2.42 -24.37 36.96
N SER A 14 -2.99 -25.52 37.32
CA SER A 14 -2.27 -26.58 38.03
C SER A 14 -1.08 -27.12 37.23
N GLU A 15 -1.27 -27.37 35.92
CA GLU A 15 -0.17 -27.80 35.05
C GLU A 15 0.93 -26.75 34.93
N LEU A 16 0.59 -25.46 34.88
CA LEU A 16 1.56 -24.36 34.88
C LEU A 16 2.39 -24.34 36.17
N HIS A 17 1.74 -24.45 37.34
CA HIS A 17 2.45 -24.57 38.62
C HIS A 17 3.41 -25.76 38.64
N ASP A 18 2.97 -26.93 38.17
CA ASP A 18 3.81 -28.13 38.07
C ASP A 18 5.03 -27.91 37.15
N LYS A 19 4.82 -27.29 35.98
CA LYS A 19 5.91 -27.00 35.04
C LYS A 19 6.87 -25.95 35.59
N ILE A 20 6.38 -24.93 36.30
CA ILE A 20 7.23 -23.91 36.95
C ILE A 20 8.07 -24.55 38.05
N ASN A 21 7.46 -25.36 38.91
CA ASN A 21 8.18 -26.10 39.95
C ASN A 21 9.26 -27.01 39.35
N LYS A 22 8.92 -27.75 38.29
CA LYS A 22 9.87 -28.57 37.54
C LYS A 22 10.98 -27.71 36.91
N ALA A 23 10.64 -26.59 36.29
CA ALA A 23 11.60 -25.66 35.72
C ALA A 23 12.57 -25.16 36.80
N HIS A 24 12.10 -24.75 37.97
CA HIS A 24 12.94 -24.29 39.08
C HIS A 24 13.85 -25.36 39.67
N LEU A 25 13.45 -26.63 39.58
CA LEU A 25 14.27 -27.77 40.00
C LEU A 25 15.36 -28.12 38.97
N MET A 26 15.01 -28.06 37.69
CA MET A 26 15.90 -28.43 36.57
C MET A 26 16.82 -27.29 36.14
N TRP A 27 16.46 -26.05 36.45
CA TRP A 27 17.18 -24.87 36.00
C TRP A 27 18.65 -24.87 36.44
N SER A 28 19.51 -24.57 35.47
CA SER A 28 20.90 -24.19 35.69
C SER A 28 21.29 -23.13 34.67
N GLU A 29 22.40 -22.41 34.89
CA GLU A 29 22.90 -21.42 33.91
C GLU A 29 23.16 -22.01 32.51
N ARG A 30 23.33 -23.33 32.41
CA ARG A 30 23.54 -24.05 31.14
C ARG A 30 22.26 -24.65 30.56
N ASP A 31 21.18 -24.71 31.32
CA ASP A 31 19.88 -25.26 30.93
C ASP A 31 18.73 -24.33 31.38
N PRO A 32 18.58 -23.17 30.72
CA PRO A 32 17.44 -22.28 30.94
C PRO A 32 16.13 -22.96 30.54
N GLN A 33 15.01 -22.52 31.13
CA GLN A 33 13.74 -23.23 30.99
C GLN A 33 12.71 -22.39 30.23
N ILE A 34 11.93 -23.04 29.37
CA ILE A 34 10.83 -22.41 28.64
C ILE A 34 9.55 -23.21 28.87
N ILE A 35 8.46 -22.50 29.17
CA ILE A 35 7.12 -23.08 29.22
C ILE A 35 6.30 -22.50 28.08
N SER A 36 5.92 -23.34 27.13
CA SER A 36 4.99 -23.00 26.06
C SER A 36 3.57 -23.25 26.55
N PHE A 37 2.87 -22.18 26.91
CA PHE A 37 1.45 -22.22 27.25
C PHE A 37 0.61 -21.91 26.01
N SER A 38 -0.05 -22.94 25.48
CA SER A 38 -0.92 -22.81 24.31
C SER A 38 -2.38 -23.02 24.66
N ALA A 39 -3.20 -22.04 24.31
CA ALA A 39 -4.65 -22.16 24.43
C ALA A 39 -5.37 -21.31 23.36
N PRO A 40 -6.53 -21.76 22.86
CA PRO A 40 -7.30 -21.01 21.86
C PRO A 40 -7.57 -19.55 22.22
N THR A 41 -7.75 -18.68 21.23
CA THR A 41 -8.23 -17.31 21.48
C THR A 41 -9.63 -17.36 22.12
N GLY A 42 -9.84 -16.55 23.17
CA GLY A 42 -11.10 -16.57 23.94
C GLY A 42 -11.13 -17.55 25.12
N SER A 43 -10.14 -18.42 25.29
CA SER A 43 -10.07 -19.38 26.40
C SER A 43 -9.78 -18.78 27.78
N GLY A 44 -9.51 -17.46 27.85
CA GLY A 44 -9.14 -16.79 29.09
C GLY A 44 -7.66 -16.90 29.48
N LYS A 45 -6.72 -17.04 28.52
CA LYS A 45 -5.26 -17.07 28.79
C LYS A 45 -4.77 -16.04 29.81
N THR A 46 -5.13 -14.76 29.61
CA THR A 46 -4.76 -13.69 30.55
C THR A 46 -5.33 -13.93 31.95
N ILE A 47 -6.55 -14.47 32.07
CA ILE A 47 -7.19 -14.75 33.36
C ILE A 47 -6.40 -15.84 34.09
N ILE A 48 -6.03 -16.92 33.38
CA ILE A 48 -5.18 -17.98 33.92
C ILE A 48 -3.84 -17.42 34.39
N MET A 49 -3.19 -16.57 33.57
CA MET A 49 -1.92 -15.92 33.93
C MET A 49 -2.06 -14.98 35.12
N THR A 50 -3.16 -14.21 35.21
CA THR A 50 -3.45 -13.36 36.37
C THR A 50 -3.54 -14.18 37.65
N THR A 51 -4.32 -15.27 37.63
CA THR A 51 -4.44 -16.15 38.80
C THR A 51 -3.12 -16.84 39.13
N LEU A 52 -2.32 -17.21 38.12
CA LEU A 52 -0.98 -17.73 38.32
C LEU A 52 -0.08 -16.71 39.04
N PHE A 53 -0.09 -15.44 38.62
CA PHE A 53 0.68 -14.40 39.30
C PHE A 53 0.22 -14.17 40.73
N GLU A 54 -1.10 -14.20 40.98
CA GLU A 54 -1.65 -14.10 42.33
C GLU A 54 -1.22 -15.27 43.22
N ASP A 55 -1.28 -16.49 42.70
CA ASP A 55 -0.87 -17.69 43.43
C ASP A 55 0.65 -17.68 43.72
N ILE A 56 1.47 -17.22 42.76
CA ILE A 56 2.92 -17.08 42.97
C ILE A 56 3.21 -15.98 43.99
N LEU A 57 2.58 -14.81 43.92
CA LEU A 57 2.88 -13.68 44.82
C LEU A 57 2.34 -13.89 46.24
N TYR A 58 1.10 -14.38 46.36
CA TYR A 58 0.37 -14.40 47.62
C TYR A 58 0.12 -15.81 48.16
N GLY A 59 0.43 -16.84 47.39
CA GLY A 59 0.16 -18.23 47.74
C GLY A 59 -1.27 -18.66 47.41
N SER A 60 -1.44 -19.98 47.39
CA SER A 60 -2.73 -20.67 47.22
C SER A 60 -2.96 -21.62 48.40
N ALA A 61 -4.01 -22.44 48.35
CA ALA A 61 -4.22 -23.48 49.36
C ALA A 61 -3.06 -24.50 49.41
N ASP A 62 -2.40 -24.70 48.27
CA ASP A 62 -1.40 -25.76 48.07
C ASP A 62 0.04 -25.21 47.95
N ASN A 63 0.21 -23.91 47.72
CA ASN A 63 1.51 -23.28 47.49
C ASN A 63 1.76 -22.09 48.43
N ILE A 64 3.02 -21.96 48.89
CA ILE A 64 3.48 -20.81 49.66
C ILE A 64 3.76 -19.64 48.70
N GLY A 65 3.24 -18.46 49.02
CA GLY A 65 3.50 -17.26 48.22
C GLY A 65 4.95 -16.78 48.30
N GLU A 66 5.40 -16.21 47.19
CA GLU A 66 6.69 -15.57 46.98
C GLU A 66 6.49 -14.07 46.64
N PRO A 67 6.28 -13.21 47.65
CA PRO A 67 5.90 -11.79 47.43
C PRO A 67 6.96 -10.97 46.68
N ASP A 68 8.21 -11.40 46.68
CA ASP A 68 9.32 -10.72 45.99
C ASP A 68 9.50 -11.17 44.53
N SER A 69 8.56 -11.94 43.98
CA SER A 69 8.60 -12.38 42.58
C SER A 69 8.44 -11.20 41.62
N ILE A 70 9.15 -11.26 40.50
CA ILE A 70 9.22 -10.19 39.50
C ILE A 70 8.77 -10.76 38.16
N PHE A 71 7.77 -10.12 37.55
CA PHE A 71 7.23 -10.53 36.27
C PHE A 71 7.49 -9.47 35.21
N ILE A 72 8.00 -9.87 34.05
CA ILE A 72 8.09 -9.03 32.86
C ILE A 72 7.09 -9.55 31.83
N TRP A 73 6.06 -8.76 31.53
CA TRP A 73 5.13 -9.00 30.44
C TRP A 73 5.64 -8.29 29.18
N LEU A 74 6.11 -9.07 28.21
CA LEU A 74 6.65 -8.58 26.94
C LEU A 74 5.60 -8.74 25.83
N SER A 75 5.33 -7.65 25.10
CA SER A 75 4.53 -7.67 23.86
C SER A 75 5.10 -6.73 22.79
N ASP A 76 4.58 -6.86 21.57
CA ASP A 76 4.97 -6.07 20.40
C ASP A 76 4.19 -4.75 20.23
N SER A 77 2.96 -4.67 20.75
CA SER A 77 2.10 -3.49 20.69
C SER A 77 1.91 -2.81 22.06
N PRO A 78 2.10 -1.48 22.16
CA PRO A 78 1.83 -0.75 23.40
C PRO A 78 0.37 -0.87 23.85
N GLU A 79 -0.57 -0.92 22.89
CA GLU A 79 -2.01 -1.05 23.14
C GLU A 79 -2.35 -2.40 23.75
N LEU A 80 -1.71 -3.49 23.30
CA LEU A 80 -1.87 -4.81 23.90
C LEU A 80 -1.35 -4.85 25.34
N ASN A 81 -0.18 -4.26 25.61
CA ASN A 81 0.33 -4.15 26.98
C ASN A 81 -0.65 -3.43 27.89
N GLU A 82 -1.20 -2.31 27.44
CA GLU A 82 -2.16 -1.54 28.21
C GLU A 82 -3.49 -2.30 28.41
N GLN A 83 -3.97 -3.00 27.37
CA GLN A 83 -5.17 -3.84 27.47
C GLN A 83 -4.97 -4.98 28.48
N THR A 84 -3.83 -5.68 28.44
CA THR A 84 -3.50 -6.74 29.39
C THR A 84 -3.36 -6.18 30.80
N ARG A 85 -2.70 -5.03 30.97
CA ARG A 85 -2.57 -4.33 32.26
C ARG A 85 -3.93 -4.01 32.86
N LEU A 86 -4.82 -3.36 32.09
CA LEU A 86 -6.18 -3.04 32.51
C LEU A 86 -7.01 -4.30 32.81
N LYS A 87 -6.79 -5.38 32.07
CA LYS A 87 -7.47 -6.66 32.31
C LYS A 87 -7.02 -7.30 33.62
N ILE A 88 -5.72 -7.34 33.89
CA ILE A 88 -5.17 -7.80 35.18
C ILE A 88 -5.74 -6.93 36.30
N GLU A 89 -5.68 -5.60 36.17
CA GLU A 89 -6.25 -4.65 37.13
C GLU A 89 -7.74 -4.89 37.41
N SER A 90 -8.53 -5.16 36.38
CA SER A 90 -9.99 -5.38 36.54
C SER A 90 -10.36 -6.75 37.12
N LYS A 91 -9.50 -7.76 36.95
CA LYS A 91 -9.80 -9.17 37.27
C LYS A 91 -9.13 -9.67 38.54
N SER A 92 -7.95 -9.15 38.85
CA SER A 92 -7.23 -9.43 40.09
C SER A 92 -7.92 -8.75 41.27
N ASP A 93 -8.01 -9.44 42.39
CA ASP A 93 -8.43 -8.85 43.67
C ASP A 93 -7.27 -8.67 44.65
N LYS A 94 -6.08 -9.23 44.37
CA LYS A 94 -4.90 -9.13 45.23
C LYS A 94 -3.82 -8.17 44.72
N ILE A 95 -3.54 -8.18 43.42
CA ILE A 95 -2.53 -7.32 42.79
C ILE A 95 -3.03 -5.88 42.75
N ARG A 96 -2.26 -4.95 43.30
CA ARG A 96 -2.65 -3.52 43.37
C ARG A 96 -2.22 -2.81 42.09
N VAL A 97 -2.94 -1.76 41.73
CA VAL A 97 -2.63 -0.91 40.55
C VAL A 97 -1.19 -0.41 40.56
N ARG A 98 -0.66 -0.02 41.73
CA ARG A 98 0.71 0.49 41.87
C ARG A 98 1.79 -0.56 41.60
N ASP A 99 1.44 -1.85 41.70
CA ASP A 99 2.36 -2.97 41.49
C ASP A 99 2.36 -3.38 39.98
N LEU A 100 1.51 -2.75 39.15
CA LEU A 100 1.46 -2.90 37.69
C LEU A 100 2.20 -1.72 37.04
N VAL A 101 3.43 -1.96 36.55
CA VAL A 101 4.34 -0.89 36.14
C VAL A 101 4.60 -0.94 34.63
N THR A 102 4.23 0.11 33.91
CA THR A 102 4.56 0.24 32.48
C THR A 102 5.99 0.79 32.32
N ILE A 103 6.87 0.07 31.62
CA ILE A 103 8.23 0.53 31.35
C ILE A 103 8.19 1.55 30.21
N ASP A 104 8.55 2.79 30.51
CA ASP A 104 8.69 3.88 29.54
C ASP A 104 10.15 4.17 29.16
N SER A 105 10.35 5.15 28.29
CA SER A 105 11.69 5.55 27.81
C SER A 105 12.52 6.28 28.86
N THR A 106 12.01 6.53 30.07
CA THR A 106 12.71 7.21 31.17
C THR A 106 13.15 6.27 32.28
N PHE A 107 12.70 5.01 32.25
CA PHE A 107 13.08 4.00 33.22
C PHE A 107 14.61 3.88 33.37
N ASN A 108 15.07 3.87 34.63
CA ASN A 108 16.47 3.83 35.02
C ASN A 108 16.60 3.24 36.43
N ALA A 109 16.93 1.96 36.53
CA ALA A 109 17.18 1.27 37.79
C ALA A 109 18.16 0.10 37.55
N GLU A 110 19.01 -0.22 38.53
CA GLU A 110 19.92 -1.37 38.43
C GLU A 110 19.17 -2.72 38.52
N TYR A 111 18.09 -2.78 39.31
CA TYR A 111 17.25 -3.96 39.51
C TYR A 111 15.77 -3.59 39.43
N PHE A 112 14.93 -4.52 39.00
CA PHE A 112 13.48 -4.42 39.18
C PHE A 112 13.08 -4.65 40.65
N GLU A 113 11.99 -4.01 41.09
CA GLU A 113 11.44 -4.19 42.42
C GLU A 113 10.62 -5.49 42.50
N GLY A 114 10.77 -6.20 43.62
CA GLY A 114 9.99 -7.42 43.91
C GLY A 114 8.50 -7.12 44.08
N GLY A 115 7.66 -8.07 43.70
CA GLY A 115 6.20 -7.98 43.86
C GLY A 115 5.49 -7.22 42.74
N CYS A 116 6.21 -6.83 41.68
CA CYS A 116 5.67 -6.05 40.58
C CYS A 116 5.54 -6.85 39.28
N ILE A 117 4.57 -6.45 38.45
CA ILE A 117 4.40 -6.90 37.08
C ILE A 117 4.74 -5.73 36.15
N TYR A 118 5.83 -5.87 35.42
CA TYR A 118 6.33 -4.85 34.51
C TYR A 118 5.89 -5.12 33.07
N PHE A 119 5.35 -4.12 32.38
CA PHE A 119 4.93 -4.21 30.99
C PHE A 119 5.98 -3.57 30.08
N LEU A 120 6.62 -4.39 29.24
CA LEU A 120 7.68 -3.98 28.32
C LEU A 120 7.22 -4.16 26.88
N ASN A 121 7.50 -3.16 26.03
CA ASN A 121 7.14 -3.20 24.62
C ASN A 121 8.40 -3.32 23.74
N THR A 122 8.39 -4.22 22.75
CA THR A 122 9.57 -4.48 21.89
C THR A 122 9.96 -3.29 21.00
N GLN A 123 9.02 -2.39 20.63
CA GLN A 123 9.34 -1.21 19.82
C GLN A 123 10.23 -0.21 20.57
N LYS A 124 10.25 -0.26 21.91
CA LYS A 124 11.13 0.54 22.76
C LYS A 124 12.55 -0.04 22.87
N LEU A 125 12.79 -1.22 22.31
CA LEU A 125 14.05 -1.98 22.41
C LEU A 125 14.90 -1.94 21.12
N GLY A 126 14.58 -1.06 20.17
CA GLY A 126 15.40 -0.85 18.98
C GLY A 126 16.76 -0.22 19.33
N SER A 127 17.80 -0.51 18.54
CA SER A 127 19.16 0.01 18.76
C SER A 127 19.26 1.55 18.72
N ASP A 128 18.30 2.20 18.06
CA ASP A 128 18.13 3.66 17.98
C ASP A 128 17.36 4.27 19.16
N LYS A 129 16.84 3.44 20.09
CA LYS A 129 15.96 3.88 21.16
C LYS A 129 16.73 4.23 22.42
N LEU A 130 16.22 5.23 23.13
CA LEU A 130 16.84 5.71 24.37
C LEU A 130 16.97 4.58 25.39
N LEU A 131 15.95 3.73 25.57
CA LEU A 131 15.89 2.72 26.63
C LEU A 131 17.04 1.70 26.61
N THR A 132 17.68 1.49 25.45
CA THR A 132 18.79 0.54 25.27
C THR A 132 20.17 1.17 25.43
N GLY A 133 20.27 2.50 25.55
CA GLY A 133 21.53 3.23 25.65
C GLY A 133 21.81 3.81 27.05
N ILE A 134 23.09 3.85 27.42
CA ILE A 134 23.61 4.52 28.62
C ILE A 134 23.85 6.01 28.26
N SER A 135 23.57 6.93 29.18
CA SER A 135 23.81 8.37 29.01
C SER A 135 24.17 9.03 30.33
N ASP A 136 24.59 10.29 30.34
CA ASP A 136 24.89 11.03 31.58
C ASP A 136 23.74 11.04 32.59
N LYS A 137 22.49 10.84 32.14
CA LYS A 137 21.28 10.77 32.96
C LYS A 137 20.75 9.34 33.22
N ARG A 138 21.25 8.33 32.51
CA ARG A 138 20.86 6.92 32.69
C ARG A 138 22.09 6.06 32.95
N GLN A 139 22.13 5.48 34.14
CA GLN A 139 23.26 4.67 34.59
C GLN A 139 23.16 3.20 34.14
N TYR A 140 21.95 2.69 33.91
CA TYR A 140 21.72 1.30 33.51
C TYR A 140 20.75 1.23 32.34
N SER A 141 21.15 0.58 31.25
CA SER A 141 20.25 0.21 30.15
C SER A 141 19.22 -0.83 30.60
N ILE A 142 18.10 -0.93 29.88
CA ILE A 142 17.09 -1.97 30.17
C ILE A 142 17.66 -3.39 30.11
N TRP A 143 18.63 -3.63 29.20
CA TRP A 143 19.29 -4.92 29.05
C TRP A 143 20.13 -5.29 30.27
N GLU A 144 20.81 -4.30 30.87
CA GLU A 144 21.54 -4.47 32.11
C GLU A 144 20.60 -4.69 33.29
N THR A 145 19.51 -3.92 33.41
CA THR A 145 18.51 -4.14 34.48
C THR A 145 17.94 -5.56 34.43
N LEU A 146 17.54 -6.02 33.23
CA LEU A 146 17.03 -7.38 33.01
C LEU A 146 18.06 -8.43 33.44
N THR A 147 19.31 -8.28 33.00
CA THR A 147 20.39 -9.23 33.29
C THR A 147 20.76 -9.26 34.77
N ASN A 148 20.90 -8.08 35.39
CA ASN A 148 21.23 -7.94 36.80
C ASN A 148 20.13 -8.56 37.68
N THR A 149 18.86 -8.31 37.35
CA THR A 149 17.72 -8.89 38.06
C THR A 149 17.65 -10.40 37.88
N ALA A 150 17.80 -10.90 36.65
CA ALA A 150 17.77 -12.33 36.34
C ALA A 150 18.89 -13.10 37.04
N LYS A 151 20.11 -12.55 37.12
CA LYS A 151 21.24 -13.16 37.83
C LYS A 151 21.08 -13.14 39.34
N ARG A 152 20.51 -12.06 39.89
CA ARG A 152 20.30 -11.92 41.33
C ARG A 152 19.22 -12.86 41.85
N ASN A 153 18.12 -13.01 41.10
CA ASN A 153 16.92 -13.72 41.52
C ASN A 153 16.41 -14.72 40.46
N PRO A 154 17.22 -15.71 40.02
CA PRO A 154 16.89 -16.54 38.85
C PRO A 154 15.61 -17.37 39.01
N LYS A 155 15.25 -17.76 40.24
CA LYS A 155 14.03 -18.55 40.54
C LYS A 155 12.80 -17.68 40.84
N LYS A 156 12.94 -16.36 40.86
CA LYS A 156 11.86 -15.41 41.15
C LYS A 156 11.65 -14.40 40.03
N PHE A 157 12.30 -14.62 38.88
CA PHE A 157 12.27 -13.71 37.75
C PHE A 157 11.65 -14.41 36.54
N TYR A 158 10.45 -13.97 36.17
CA TYR A 158 9.61 -14.60 35.16
C TYR A 158 9.44 -13.66 33.96
N VAL A 159 9.78 -14.13 32.76
CA VAL A 159 9.51 -13.38 31.53
C VAL A 159 8.36 -14.05 30.79
N VAL A 160 7.27 -13.31 30.61
CA VAL A 160 6.09 -13.75 29.88
C VAL A 160 6.09 -13.07 28.52
N ILE A 161 6.07 -13.86 27.45
CA ILE A 161 5.99 -13.36 26.07
C ILE A 161 4.57 -13.61 25.58
N ASP A 162 3.80 -12.54 25.42
CA ASP A 162 2.41 -12.56 24.98
C ASP A 162 2.30 -12.29 23.48
N GLU A 163 1.35 -12.96 22.81
CA GLU A 163 1.06 -12.79 21.38
C GLU A 163 2.31 -12.81 20.48
N ALA A 164 3.16 -13.83 20.63
CA ALA A 164 4.38 -14.05 19.83
C ALA A 164 4.17 -14.28 18.30
N HIS A 165 3.06 -13.78 17.73
CA HIS A 165 2.56 -14.18 16.43
C HIS A 165 1.59 -13.21 15.70
N ARG A 166 1.49 -11.90 16.00
CA ARG A 166 0.57 -11.01 15.24
C ARG A 166 1.27 -10.08 14.22
N GLY A 167 0.70 -10.05 13.02
CA GLY A 167 1.11 -9.26 11.86
C GLY A 167 0.52 -7.85 11.83
N THR A 168 0.63 -7.10 12.92
CA THR A 168 0.31 -5.65 12.94
C THR A 168 1.36 -4.80 12.22
N TYR A 169 2.38 -5.44 11.65
CA TYR A 169 3.41 -4.76 10.88
C TYR A 169 2.95 -4.59 9.43
N THR A 170 2.77 -3.34 9.02
CA THR A 170 2.55 -2.92 7.63
C THR A 170 3.69 -3.33 6.69
N SER A 171 4.81 -3.86 7.21
CA SER A 171 5.94 -4.37 6.42
C SER A 171 6.58 -5.62 7.05
N VAL A 172 6.98 -6.56 6.19
CA VAL A 172 7.72 -7.79 6.55
C VAL A 172 9.00 -7.49 7.34
N GLN A 173 9.61 -6.30 7.13
CA GLN A 173 10.82 -5.88 7.83
C GLN A 173 10.59 -5.60 9.31
N ALA A 174 9.46 -4.99 9.68
CA ALA A 174 9.18 -4.65 11.07
C ALA A 174 8.78 -5.89 11.91
N GLU A 175 8.09 -6.86 11.29
CA GLU A 175 7.82 -8.17 11.90
C GLU A 175 9.10 -8.94 12.20
N ASN A 176 10.02 -9.00 11.24
CA ASN A 176 11.33 -9.63 11.42
C ASN A 176 12.16 -8.93 12.52
N LYS A 177 12.05 -7.60 12.65
CA LYS A 177 12.73 -6.83 13.71
C LYS A 177 12.16 -7.15 15.10
N ALA A 178 10.84 -7.24 15.24
CA ALA A 178 10.21 -7.58 16.52
C ALA A 178 10.51 -9.01 16.96
N GLN A 179 10.42 -9.96 16.02
CA GLN A 179 10.80 -11.35 16.27
C GLN A 179 12.28 -11.47 16.68
N SER A 180 13.19 -10.76 16.02
CA SER A 180 14.60 -10.77 16.41
C SER A 180 14.84 -10.20 17.81
N ILE A 181 14.09 -9.19 18.24
CA ILE A 181 14.14 -8.66 19.62
C ILE A 181 13.63 -9.68 20.64
N MET A 182 12.47 -10.31 20.40
CA MET A 182 11.92 -11.33 21.31
C MET A 182 12.88 -12.53 21.44
N GLN A 183 13.55 -12.93 20.36
CA GLN A 183 14.57 -14.00 20.40
C GLN A 183 15.75 -13.66 21.33
N LYS A 184 16.11 -12.38 21.52
CA LYS A 184 17.18 -12.00 22.46
C LYS A 184 16.86 -12.41 23.90
N PHE A 185 15.59 -12.35 24.32
CA PHE A 185 15.19 -12.80 25.67
C PHE A 185 15.33 -14.32 25.85
N ILE A 186 15.21 -15.08 24.76
CA ILE A 186 15.23 -16.55 24.77
C ILE A 186 16.65 -17.09 24.59
N LYS A 187 17.44 -16.47 23.71
CA LYS A 187 18.80 -16.92 23.33
C LYS A 187 19.91 -16.11 24.01
N GLY A 188 19.56 -15.04 24.71
CA GLY A 188 20.52 -14.04 25.18
C GLY A 188 21.05 -13.17 24.03
N SER A 189 21.74 -12.08 24.37
CA SER A 189 22.47 -11.26 23.42
C SER A 189 23.75 -10.75 24.06
N LYS A 190 24.90 -11.23 23.60
CA LYS A 190 26.21 -10.79 24.12
C LYS A 190 26.50 -9.34 23.77
N GLU A 191 26.05 -8.87 22.60
CA GLU A 191 26.24 -7.50 22.13
C GLU A 191 25.47 -6.49 22.99
N ASP A 192 24.27 -6.86 23.44
CA ASP A 192 23.43 -6.01 24.29
C ASP A 192 23.67 -6.25 25.80
N GLY A 193 24.58 -7.15 26.17
CA GLY A 193 24.81 -7.55 27.56
C GLY A 193 23.67 -8.36 28.21
N LEU A 194 22.73 -8.88 27.41
CA LEU A 194 21.55 -9.60 27.86
C LEU A 194 21.86 -11.09 28.12
N CYS A 195 21.65 -11.57 29.35
CA CYS A 195 21.73 -13.01 29.62
C CYS A 195 20.52 -13.78 29.09
N VAL A 196 20.67 -15.10 28.93
CA VAL A 196 19.52 -15.96 28.68
C VAL A 196 18.59 -15.90 29.89
N MET A 197 17.30 -15.66 29.66
CA MET A 197 16.34 -15.55 30.74
C MET A 197 16.15 -16.91 31.43
N PRO A 198 16.09 -16.95 32.78
CA PRO A 198 16.07 -18.19 33.53
C PRO A 198 14.79 -19.01 33.28
N LEU A 199 13.65 -18.31 33.23
CA LEU A 199 12.36 -18.89 32.92
C LEU A 199 11.55 -17.97 31.99
N VAL A 200 11.21 -18.47 30.81
CA VAL A 200 10.35 -17.80 29.83
C VAL A 200 9.02 -18.56 29.70
N ILE A 201 7.90 -17.87 29.82
CA ILE A 201 6.56 -18.42 29.58
C ILE A 201 6.02 -17.80 28.29
N GLY A 202 5.92 -18.59 27.23
CA GLY A 202 5.29 -18.17 25.99
C GLY A 202 3.79 -18.40 26.02
N VAL A 203 3.01 -17.34 25.86
CA VAL A 203 1.54 -17.40 25.87
C VAL A 203 1.05 -17.25 24.43
N THR A 204 0.47 -18.31 23.84
CA THR A 204 0.12 -18.30 22.40
C THR A 204 -1.20 -19.02 22.07
N ALA A 205 -1.94 -18.50 21.08
CA ALA A 205 -3.04 -19.22 20.45
C ALA A 205 -2.59 -20.16 19.32
N THR A 206 -1.40 -19.93 18.75
CA THR A 206 -0.83 -20.71 17.65
C THR A 206 0.51 -21.34 18.07
N PRO A 207 0.55 -22.64 18.43
CA PRO A 207 1.77 -23.28 18.92
C PRO A 207 2.94 -23.22 17.92
N GLN A 208 2.64 -23.38 16.62
CA GLN A 208 3.63 -23.49 15.54
C GLN A 208 4.55 -22.25 15.45
N ARG A 209 4.03 -21.04 15.66
CA ARG A 209 4.82 -19.80 15.57
C ARG A 209 5.71 -19.59 16.80
N PHE A 210 5.24 -19.99 17.98
CA PHE A 210 6.10 -19.97 19.17
C PHE A 210 7.19 -21.04 19.09
N ASP A 211 6.89 -22.22 18.51
CA ASP A 211 7.90 -23.24 18.20
C ASP A 211 9.00 -22.69 17.26
N ASN A 212 8.65 -21.81 16.29
CA ASN A 212 9.64 -21.11 15.46
C ASN A 212 10.46 -20.08 16.24
N LEU A 213 9.86 -19.35 17.19
CA LEU A 213 10.55 -18.36 18.01
C LEU A 213 11.62 -19.00 18.90
N ILE A 214 11.33 -20.19 19.43
CA ILE A 214 12.25 -20.96 20.27
C ILE A 214 13.17 -21.88 19.45
N ALA A 215 13.04 -21.93 18.12
CA ALA A 215 13.85 -22.79 17.28
C ALA A 215 15.35 -22.49 17.44
N GLY A 216 16.14 -23.55 17.67
CA GLY A 216 17.57 -23.46 17.90
C GLY A 216 17.97 -22.90 19.28
N THR A 217 17.05 -22.85 20.25
CA THR A 217 17.42 -22.59 21.66
C THR A 217 18.09 -23.81 22.30
N THR A 218 18.93 -23.58 23.30
CA THR A 218 19.47 -24.63 24.19
C THR A 218 18.57 -24.90 25.39
N SER A 219 17.51 -24.12 25.57
CA SER A 219 16.58 -24.25 26.69
C SER A 219 15.73 -25.52 26.63
N THR A 220 15.47 -26.13 27.78
CA THR A 220 14.47 -27.21 27.89
C THR A 220 13.05 -26.63 27.79
N VAL A 221 12.26 -27.12 26.83
CA VAL A 221 10.89 -26.66 26.56
C VAL A 221 9.87 -27.62 27.18
N GLN A 222 8.99 -27.08 28.02
CA GLN A 222 7.84 -27.77 28.58
C GLN A 222 6.57 -27.20 27.96
N LYS A 223 5.57 -28.04 27.67
CA LYS A 223 4.30 -27.59 27.06
C LYS A 223 3.14 -27.74 28.04
N VAL A 224 2.29 -26.72 28.10
CA VAL A 224 0.95 -26.75 28.71
C VAL A 224 -0.03 -26.42 27.61
N ILE A 225 -0.92 -27.34 27.28
CA ILE A 225 -1.82 -27.23 26.12
C ILE A 225 -3.25 -27.36 26.62
N VAL A 226 -4.06 -26.33 26.36
CA VAL A 226 -5.51 -26.38 26.55
C VAL A 226 -6.15 -26.85 25.25
N PRO A 227 -6.76 -28.05 25.22
CA PRO A 227 -7.43 -28.54 24.02
C PRO A 227 -8.64 -27.67 23.66
N PRO A 228 -8.83 -27.32 22.37
CA PRO A 228 -10.00 -26.56 21.93
C PRO A 228 -11.33 -27.19 22.33
N GLU A 229 -11.41 -28.52 22.40
CA GLU A 229 -12.61 -29.26 22.78
C GLU A 229 -13.06 -28.89 24.20
N GLN A 230 -12.13 -28.82 25.17
CA GLN A 230 -12.46 -28.51 26.57
C GLN A 230 -12.96 -27.08 26.75
N VAL A 231 -12.47 -26.13 25.93
CA VAL A 231 -12.95 -24.75 25.95
C VAL A 231 -14.33 -24.64 25.30
N ARG A 232 -14.63 -25.50 24.31
CA ARG A 232 -15.95 -25.59 23.69
C ARG A 232 -16.98 -26.18 24.64
N GLU A 233 -16.66 -27.30 25.28
CA GLU A 233 -17.51 -27.95 26.28
C GLU A 233 -17.87 -27.03 27.44
N SER A 234 -16.95 -26.13 27.82
CA SER A 234 -17.20 -25.14 28.87
C SER A 234 -18.17 -24.02 28.47
N GLY A 235 -18.58 -23.95 27.20
CA GLY A 235 -19.38 -22.87 26.63
C GLY A 235 -18.62 -21.55 26.41
N LEU A 236 -17.31 -21.48 26.71
CA LEU A 236 -16.49 -20.29 26.45
C LEU A 236 -16.19 -20.12 24.96
N LEU A 237 -15.97 -21.23 24.27
CA LEU A 237 -15.89 -21.29 22.82
C LEU A 237 -17.23 -21.79 22.29
N LYS A 238 -18.04 -20.89 21.72
CA LYS A 238 -19.26 -21.28 21.00
C LYS A 238 -18.90 -22.21 19.84
N ASP A 239 -19.83 -23.08 19.46
CA ASP A 239 -19.68 -23.95 18.29
C ASP A 239 -19.18 -23.16 17.09
N ARG A 240 -17.92 -23.40 16.74
CA ARG A 240 -17.39 -22.99 15.45
C ARG A 240 -17.95 -23.98 14.44
N ILE A 241 -18.88 -23.51 13.62
CA ILE A 241 -19.07 -24.07 12.29
C ILE A 241 -17.82 -23.68 11.51
N ILE A 242 -16.82 -24.56 11.47
CA ILE A 242 -15.69 -24.40 10.56
C ILE A 242 -16.20 -24.83 9.20
N ILE A 243 -16.63 -23.86 8.40
CA ILE A 243 -16.90 -24.12 7.00
C ILE A 243 -15.53 -24.23 6.32
N HIS A 244 -15.13 -25.45 5.97
CA HIS A 244 -13.87 -25.69 5.30
C HIS A 244 -14.09 -25.51 3.80
N TYR A 245 -13.36 -24.56 3.20
CA TYR A 245 -13.38 -24.34 1.75
C TYR A 245 -12.02 -24.73 1.17
N PRO A 246 -11.97 -25.44 0.02
CA PRO A 246 -10.74 -25.59 -0.73
C PRO A 246 -10.30 -24.22 -1.27
N ASP A 247 -8.99 -23.95 -1.21
CA ASP A 247 -8.38 -22.69 -1.62
C ASP A 247 -8.71 -22.34 -3.09
N ILE A 248 -9.70 -21.48 -3.31
CA ILE A 248 -9.94 -20.80 -4.59
C ILE A 248 -10.11 -19.30 -4.30
N GLN A 249 -9.26 -18.51 -4.97
CA GLN A 249 -9.06 -17.07 -4.78
C GLN A 249 -10.28 -16.22 -5.20
N LEU A 250 -10.59 -15.23 -4.35
CA LEU A 250 -11.28 -13.95 -4.60
C LEU A 250 -12.76 -13.98 -5.05
N SER A 251 -13.69 -13.71 -4.11
CA SER A 251 -15.00 -12.99 -4.25
C SER A 251 -16.17 -13.50 -3.38
N ALA A 252 -15.95 -14.48 -2.50
CA ALA A 252 -16.99 -15.09 -1.65
C ALA A 252 -17.41 -14.26 -0.41
N ASP A 253 -16.66 -13.22 -0.05
CA ASP A 253 -16.76 -12.60 1.27
C ASP A 253 -18.10 -11.88 1.55
N MET A 254 -18.68 -11.19 0.56
CA MET A 254 -19.94 -10.48 0.73
C MET A 254 -21.16 -11.40 0.77
N THR A 255 -21.15 -12.51 0.03
CA THR A 255 -22.22 -13.52 0.09
C THR A 255 -22.18 -14.24 1.44
N MET A 256 -20.99 -14.53 1.95
CA MET A 256 -20.81 -15.05 3.31
C MET A 256 -21.26 -14.05 4.38
N PHE A 257 -20.97 -12.76 4.17
CA PHE A 257 -21.42 -11.69 5.05
C PHE A 257 -22.95 -11.59 5.10
N LYS A 258 -23.65 -11.64 3.95
CA LYS A 258 -25.13 -11.69 3.89
C LYS A 258 -25.69 -12.87 4.69
N GLY A 259 -25.12 -14.06 4.49
CA GLY A 259 -25.51 -15.27 5.22
C GLY A 259 -25.31 -15.16 6.74
N ALA A 260 -24.25 -14.47 7.18
CA ALA A 260 -24.01 -14.20 8.60
C ALA A 260 -25.04 -13.23 9.19
N VAL A 261 -25.45 -12.20 8.43
CA VAL A 261 -26.50 -11.25 8.84
C VAL A 261 -27.87 -11.95 8.95
N ASP A 262 -28.21 -12.80 7.98
CA ASP A 262 -29.44 -13.61 8.02
C ASP A 262 -29.46 -14.58 9.20
N ASN A 263 -28.32 -15.21 9.49
CA ASN A 263 -28.19 -16.09 10.66
C ASN A 263 -28.35 -15.33 11.97
N TRP A 264 -27.77 -14.13 12.06
CA TRP A 264 -27.92 -13.26 13.23
C TRP A 264 -29.38 -12.83 13.42
N ARG A 265 -30.07 -12.43 12.35
CA ARG A 265 -31.50 -12.06 12.40
C ARG A 265 -32.36 -13.21 12.92
N LYS A 266 -32.17 -14.42 12.38
CA LYS A 266 -32.87 -15.62 12.87
C LYS A 266 -32.62 -15.88 14.37
N LYS A 267 -31.40 -15.61 14.85
CA LYS A 267 -31.07 -15.71 16.29
C LYS A 267 -31.78 -14.65 17.12
N CYS A 268 -31.91 -13.41 16.63
CA CYS A 268 -32.69 -12.36 17.29
C CYS A 268 -34.16 -12.78 17.44
N ASP A 269 -34.80 -13.20 16.35
CA ASP A 269 -36.20 -13.62 16.34
C ASP A 269 -36.43 -14.82 17.29
N HIS A 270 -35.48 -15.75 17.32
CA HIS A 270 -35.55 -16.93 18.19
C HIS A 270 -35.39 -16.57 19.68
N TRP A 271 -34.44 -15.69 20.02
CA TRP A 271 -34.24 -15.22 21.39
C TRP A 271 -35.40 -14.38 21.90
N GLU A 272 -35.96 -13.52 21.06
CA GLU A 272 -37.18 -12.75 21.38
C GLU A 272 -38.33 -13.69 21.73
N SER A 273 -38.63 -14.65 20.86
CA SER A 273 -39.68 -15.66 21.07
C SER A 273 -39.45 -16.50 22.33
N TYR A 274 -38.19 -16.81 22.66
CA TYR A 274 -37.83 -17.55 23.87
C TYR A 274 -38.03 -16.72 25.13
N CYS A 275 -37.49 -15.49 25.16
CA CYS A 275 -37.59 -14.59 26.30
C CYS A 275 -39.05 -14.24 26.63
N GLU A 276 -39.89 -14.02 25.61
CA GLU A 276 -41.33 -13.78 25.79
C GLU A 276 -42.04 -14.99 26.40
N ARG A 277 -41.71 -16.21 25.95
CA ARG A 277 -42.35 -17.44 26.43
C ARG A 277 -41.95 -17.78 27.87
N GLU A 278 -40.67 -17.65 28.20
CA GLU A 278 -40.13 -18.07 29.50
C GLU A 278 -40.18 -16.94 30.56
N GLY A 279 -40.59 -15.72 30.18
CA GLY A 279 -40.60 -14.57 31.09
C GLY A 279 -39.19 -14.10 31.51
N GLU A 280 -38.19 -14.43 30.69
CA GLU A 280 -36.80 -14.11 30.94
C GLU A 280 -36.44 -12.69 30.47
N LYS A 281 -35.31 -12.17 30.96
CA LYS A 281 -34.80 -10.88 30.48
C LYS A 281 -34.49 -10.95 28.98
N MET A 282 -34.90 -9.92 28.24
CA MET A 282 -34.65 -9.81 26.81
C MET A 282 -33.16 -9.94 26.49
N VAL A 283 -32.83 -10.95 25.68
CA VAL A 283 -31.48 -11.18 25.15
C VAL A 283 -31.37 -10.48 23.81
N ASN A 284 -30.38 -9.60 23.67
CA ASN A 284 -30.09 -8.88 22.43
C ASN A 284 -28.81 -9.43 21.80
N PRO A 285 -28.89 -10.34 20.81
CA PRO A 285 -27.71 -10.85 20.11
C PRO A 285 -26.95 -9.71 19.43
N ILE A 286 -25.62 -9.67 19.58
CA ILE A 286 -24.76 -8.67 18.96
C ILE A 286 -24.07 -9.29 17.74
N LEU A 287 -24.11 -8.59 16.61
CA LEU A 287 -23.28 -8.88 15.44
C LEU A 287 -22.03 -8.01 15.48
N VAL A 288 -20.85 -8.63 15.46
CA VAL A 288 -19.55 -7.92 15.40
C VAL A 288 -18.92 -8.25 14.06
N ILE A 289 -18.56 -7.21 13.30
CA ILE A 289 -17.99 -7.33 11.96
C ILE A 289 -16.58 -6.79 12.02
N GLN A 290 -15.62 -7.62 11.66
CA GLN A 290 -14.23 -7.22 11.52
C GLN A 290 -13.95 -6.92 10.06
N VAL A 291 -13.31 -5.79 9.79
CA VAL A 291 -12.92 -5.33 8.45
C VAL A 291 -11.41 -5.35 8.31
N GLU A 292 -10.92 -5.29 7.07
CA GLU A 292 -9.49 -5.28 6.78
C GLU A 292 -8.83 -3.97 7.22
N ASP A 293 -7.59 -4.05 7.69
CA ASP A 293 -6.84 -2.87 8.08
C ASP A 293 -6.48 -2.00 6.86
N GLY A 294 -6.51 -0.68 7.06
CA GLY A 294 -6.13 0.30 6.06
C GLY A 294 -4.62 0.58 6.00
N ASN A 295 -4.25 1.79 5.60
CA ASN A 295 -2.89 2.31 5.63
C ASN A 295 -2.87 3.78 6.08
N ASP A 296 -1.72 4.45 6.05
CA ASP A 296 -1.56 5.84 6.52
C ASP A 296 -2.50 6.87 5.84
N ARG A 297 -3.13 6.52 4.72
CA ARG A 297 -4.04 7.39 3.93
C ARG A 297 -5.50 6.93 3.90
N ILE A 298 -5.78 5.65 4.14
CA ILE A 298 -7.15 5.07 4.10
C ILE A 298 -7.41 4.26 5.36
N ALA A 299 -8.58 4.39 5.99
CA ALA A 299 -8.85 3.77 7.29
C ALA A 299 -9.03 2.24 7.22
N THR A 300 -9.50 1.71 6.10
CA THR A 300 -9.72 0.28 5.86
C THR A 300 -9.64 -0.01 4.35
N GLN A 301 -9.22 -1.21 3.98
CA GLN A 301 -9.29 -1.69 2.59
C GLN A 301 -10.66 -2.26 2.23
N THR A 302 -11.51 -2.50 3.24
CA THR A 302 -12.89 -2.95 3.05
C THR A 302 -13.80 -1.79 2.66
N ASP A 303 -14.63 -1.99 1.63
CA ASP A 303 -15.67 -1.04 1.23
C ASP A 303 -16.80 -1.02 2.27
N LEU A 304 -16.67 -0.11 3.26
CA LEU A 304 -17.64 0.03 4.35
C LEU A 304 -19.03 0.43 3.85
N GLY A 305 -19.12 1.21 2.78
CA GLY A 305 -20.39 1.59 2.17
C GLY A 305 -21.15 0.36 1.69
N ALA A 306 -20.47 -0.52 0.94
CA ALA A 306 -21.07 -1.78 0.49
C ALA A 306 -21.49 -2.71 1.65
N CYS A 307 -20.72 -2.76 2.74
CA CYS A 307 -21.11 -3.52 3.93
C CYS A 307 -22.37 -2.96 4.60
N ILE A 308 -22.49 -1.64 4.71
CA ILE A 308 -23.64 -0.97 5.30
C ILE A 308 -24.89 -1.17 4.41
N ASP A 309 -24.76 -0.97 3.10
CA ASP A 309 -25.87 -1.17 2.15
C ASP A 309 -26.42 -2.60 2.23
N LEU A 310 -25.54 -3.60 2.30
CA LEU A 310 -25.93 -5.00 2.44
C LEU A 310 -26.63 -5.29 3.78
N LEU A 311 -26.15 -4.68 4.87
CA LEU A 311 -26.80 -4.77 6.19
C LEU A 311 -28.21 -4.16 6.15
N GLU A 312 -28.36 -2.97 5.57
CA GLU A 312 -29.64 -2.28 5.46
C GLU A 312 -30.62 -3.07 4.58
N GLU A 313 -30.16 -3.62 3.46
CA GLU A 313 -30.95 -4.48 2.58
C GLU A 313 -31.43 -5.73 3.32
N THR A 314 -30.52 -6.44 3.99
CA THR A 314 -30.83 -7.71 4.66
C THR A 314 -31.74 -7.51 5.88
N LEU A 315 -31.61 -6.37 6.56
CA LEU A 315 -32.45 -6.01 7.70
C LEU A 315 -33.75 -5.30 7.31
N GLY A 316 -33.88 -4.85 6.06
CA GLY A 316 -35.04 -4.12 5.56
C GLY A 316 -35.28 -2.78 6.26
N ARG A 317 -34.22 -2.17 6.82
CA ARG A 317 -34.28 -0.88 7.52
C ARG A 317 -32.96 -0.14 7.48
N MET A 318 -33.04 1.19 7.45
CA MET A 318 -31.89 2.08 7.47
C MET A 318 -31.23 2.12 8.86
N ILE A 319 -29.89 2.13 8.91
CA ILE A 319 -29.08 2.20 10.12
C ILE A 319 -28.64 3.65 10.32
N ARG A 320 -29.30 4.36 11.23
CA ARG A 320 -29.11 5.82 11.44
C ARG A 320 -27.73 6.24 11.96
N THR A 321 -26.98 5.32 12.56
CA THR A 321 -25.62 5.54 13.10
C THR A 321 -24.80 4.27 12.89
N PRO A 322 -24.27 4.03 11.67
CA PRO A 322 -23.59 2.79 11.35
C PRO A 322 -22.19 2.71 11.97
N LEU A 323 -21.59 3.85 12.35
CA LEU A 323 -20.26 3.93 12.94
C LEU A 323 -20.31 4.48 14.37
N ALA A 324 -19.64 3.80 15.30
CA ALA A 324 -19.56 4.19 16.71
C ALA A 324 -18.54 5.32 16.99
N ARG A 325 -17.63 5.62 16.05
CA ARG A 325 -16.60 6.66 16.17
C ARG A 325 -16.42 7.38 14.83
N ARG A 326 -16.23 8.70 14.86
CA ARG A 326 -15.94 9.51 13.66
C ARG A 326 -14.62 9.09 13.03
N ILE A 327 -14.60 8.93 11.71
CA ILE A 327 -13.39 8.66 10.91
C ILE A 327 -12.88 9.99 10.34
N SER A 328 -11.82 10.55 10.92
CA SER A 328 -11.32 11.90 10.59
C SER A 328 -10.91 12.10 9.13
N SER A 329 -10.61 11.00 8.42
CA SER A 329 -10.08 10.98 7.05
C SER A 329 -11.14 10.98 5.96
N ASP A 330 -12.42 10.74 6.28
CA ASP A 330 -13.48 10.62 5.29
C ASP A 330 -14.80 11.22 5.79
N ALA A 331 -15.21 12.35 5.20
CA ALA A 331 -16.39 13.10 5.63
C ALA A 331 -17.71 12.42 5.23
N GLU A 332 -17.73 11.59 4.17
CA GLU A 332 -18.96 10.92 3.69
C GLU A 332 -19.42 9.84 4.66
N LEU A 333 -18.48 9.02 5.16
CA LEU A 333 -18.72 7.98 6.16
C LEU A 333 -19.22 8.52 7.51
N ASN A 334 -19.05 9.82 7.76
CA ASN A 334 -19.51 10.50 8.97
C ASN A 334 -20.84 11.25 8.78
N SER A 335 -21.43 11.21 7.58
CA SER A 335 -22.61 11.98 7.22
C SER A 335 -23.82 11.08 7.00
N VAL A 336 -24.99 11.51 7.48
CA VAL A 336 -26.28 10.88 7.19
C VAL A 336 -27.04 11.85 6.28
N SER A 337 -27.16 11.51 4.99
CA SER A 337 -27.87 12.35 4.03
C SER A 337 -29.37 12.05 4.08
N LEU A 338 -30.14 12.99 4.63
CA LEU A 338 -31.59 13.05 4.48
C LEU A 338 -31.94 14.02 3.36
N PHE A 339 -32.60 13.53 2.30
CA PHE A 339 -33.23 14.39 1.31
C PHE A 339 -34.55 14.92 1.86
N LEU A 340 -34.62 16.22 2.12
CA LEU A 340 -35.86 16.94 2.41
C LEU A 340 -36.13 17.93 1.28
N PRO A 341 -37.27 17.81 0.56
CA PRO A 341 -37.68 18.82 -0.40
C PRO A 341 -38.21 20.05 0.35
N TYR A 342 -37.90 21.23 -0.21
CA TYR A 342 -38.25 22.58 0.26
C TYR A 342 -37.41 23.10 1.44
N PHE A 343 -36.29 23.77 1.12
CA PHE A 343 -35.71 24.75 2.03
C PHE A 343 -35.25 26.01 1.30
N ASP A 344 -35.38 27.11 2.03
CA ASP A 344 -35.26 28.49 1.60
C ASP A 344 -33.86 28.86 1.09
N GLU A 345 -33.81 29.37 -0.14
CA GLU A 345 -32.62 29.72 -0.91
C GLU A 345 -31.82 30.87 -0.27
N GLU A 346 -32.49 31.73 0.51
CA GLU A 346 -31.88 32.89 1.16
C GLU A 346 -31.00 32.47 2.36
N THR A 347 -31.47 31.48 3.12
CA THR A 347 -30.71 30.87 4.23
C THR A 347 -29.44 30.16 3.74
N VAL A 348 -29.48 29.49 2.57
CA VAL A 348 -28.30 28.85 1.97
C VAL A 348 -27.29 29.88 1.47
N LYS A 349 -27.74 30.99 0.87
CA LYS A 349 -26.86 32.09 0.45
C LYS A 349 -26.13 32.74 1.63
N ASN A 350 -26.78 32.85 2.79
CA ASN A 350 -26.14 33.40 3.99
C ASN A 350 -25.04 32.50 4.55
N VAL A 351 -25.19 31.17 4.44
CA VAL A 351 -24.14 30.20 4.82
C VAL A 351 -22.97 30.20 3.83
N VAL A 352 -23.25 30.34 2.52
CA VAL A 352 -22.20 30.46 1.50
C VAL A 352 -21.40 31.76 1.65
N ASN A 353 -22.04 32.86 2.03
CA ASN A 353 -21.35 34.12 2.32
C ASN A 353 -20.50 34.04 3.60
N ALA A 354 -20.92 33.28 4.62
CA ALA A 354 -20.13 33.03 5.82
C ALA A 354 -18.91 32.12 5.60
N LEU A 355 -18.88 31.34 4.52
CA LEU A 355 -17.76 30.49 4.11
C LEU A 355 -16.76 31.19 3.16
N ARG A 356 -17.05 32.42 2.73
CA ARG A 356 -16.18 33.21 1.85
C ARG A 356 -15.20 34.13 2.58
N ASP A 357 -15.22 34.15 3.92
CA ASP A 357 -14.45 35.10 4.74
C ASP A 357 -13.47 34.42 5.71
N SER A 358 -12.85 33.31 5.28
CA SER A 358 -11.67 32.75 5.95
C SER A 358 -10.61 32.32 4.94
N GLU A 359 -9.94 33.31 4.36
CA GLU A 359 -8.60 33.11 3.81
C GLU A 359 -7.64 32.73 4.96
N ALA A 360 -7.21 31.48 4.97
CA ALA A 360 -5.96 31.08 5.61
C ALA A 360 -5.29 30.01 4.74
N ILE A 361 -4.23 30.45 4.08
CA ILE A 361 -3.27 29.71 3.27
C ILE A 361 -2.73 28.51 4.08
N MET A 362 -2.77 27.31 3.49
CA MET A 362 -1.98 26.17 3.95
C MET A 362 -0.53 26.37 3.49
N PRO A 363 0.49 26.25 4.36
CA PRO A 363 1.87 26.46 3.96
C PRO A 363 2.36 25.29 3.10
N THR A 364 2.91 25.70 1.96
CA THR A 364 3.82 24.95 1.11
C THR A 364 5.02 24.44 1.91
N GLU A 365 5.57 23.34 1.40
CA GLU A 365 6.84 22.72 1.75
C GLU A 365 7.88 23.73 2.28
N THR A 366 8.56 23.34 3.35
CA THR A 366 9.73 24.06 3.90
C THR A 366 10.85 24.12 2.87
N GLY A 367 10.80 25.12 2.00
CA GLY A 367 11.91 25.59 1.18
C GLY A 367 12.47 26.85 1.81
N THR A 368 13.78 26.88 2.03
CA THR A 368 14.55 28.10 2.28
C THR A 368 14.05 29.25 1.39
N ASN A 369 13.76 30.42 1.97
CA ASN A 369 13.51 31.66 1.21
C ASN A 369 14.64 31.84 0.17
N LYS A 370 14.38 31.44 -1.07
CA LYS A 370 15.18 31.80 -2.23
C LYS A 370 14.34 32.80 -3.00
N GLU A 371 14.90 33.96 -3.31
CA GLU A 371 14.25 34.94 -4.17
C GLU A 371 13.91 34.26 -5.51
N LEU A 372 12.61 34.19 -5.82
CA LEU A 372 12.12 33.76 -7.13
C LEU A 372 12.01 35.01 -8.01
N VAL A 373 12.65 34.97 -9.16
CA VAL A 373 12.53 35.97 -10.21
C VAL A 373 11.66 35.42 -11.33
N THR A 374 10.89 36.29 -11.99
CA THR A 374 10.14 35.93 -13.19
C THR A 374 10.95 36.33 -14.41
N LEU A 375 11.29 35.36 -15.26
CA LEU A 375 11.97 35.58 -16.53
C LEU A 375 10.97 35.55 -17.67
N GLY A 376 11.06 36.52 -18.58
CA GLY A 376 10.25 36.57 -19.79
C GLY A 376 10.95 35.86 -20.94
N ARG A 377 10.19 35.47 -21.97
CA ARG A 377 10.78 35.07 -23.27
C ARG A 377 11.67 36.20 -23.80
N ASN A 378 12.87 35.85 -24.23
CA ASN A 378 13.76 36.80 -24.87
C ASN A 378 13.21 37.16 -26.27
N LEU A 379 12.84 38.43 -26.45
CA LEU A 379 12.19 38.93 -27.66
C LEU A 379 13.09 38.83 -28.90
N GLU A 380 14.42 38.78 -28.72
CA GLU A 380 15.37 38.57 -29.82
C GLU A 380 15.20 37.20 -30.50
N TYR A 381 14.62 36.23 -29.80
CA TYR A 381 14.44 34.85 -30.27
C TYR A 381 12.98 34.49 -30.54
N SER A 382 12.13 35.49 -30.84
CA SER A 382 10.71 35.25 -31.12
C SER A 382 10.49 34.27 -32.28
N ASP A 383 11.32 34.33 -33.32
CA ASP A 383 11.27 33.42 -34.46
C ASP A 383 11.75 32.00 -34.12
N VAL A 384 12.66 31.86 -33.16
CA VAL A 384 13.04 30.56 -32.59
C VAL A 384 11.86 29.96 -31.82
N PHE A 385 11.15 30.74 -30.99
CA PHE A 385 9.94 30.27 -30.30
C PHE A 385 8.87 29.80 -31.29
N ASP A 386 8.64 30.53 -32.38
CA ASP A 386 7.70 30.13 -33.44
C ASP A 386 8.14 28.81 -34.12
N ALA A 387 9.45 28.60 -34.31
CA ALA A 387 9.98 27.36 -34.88
C ALA A 387 9.86 26.16 -33.91
N MET A 388 9.81 26.40 -32.60
CA MET A 388 9.62 25.36 -31.58
C MET A 388 8.22 24.73 -31.57
N ASP A 389 7.22 25.36 -32.19
CA ASP A 389 5.83 24.87 -32.22
C ASP A 389 5.68 23.46 -32.82
N ASN A 390 6.65 23.00 -33.61
CA ASN A 390 6.67 21.66 -34.19
C ASN A 390 7.40 20.61 -33.32
N LEU A 391 8.02 21.02 -32.21
CA LEU A 391 8.72 20.12 -31.31
C LEU A 391 7.76 19.38 -30.40
N ILE A 392 8.22 18.22 -29.92
CA ILE A 392 7.44 17.33 -29.06
C ILE A 392 8.20 17.02 -27.78
N THR A 393 7.43 16.67 -26.76
CA THR A 393 7.91 16.14 -25.48
C THR A 393 6.99 14.99 -25.05
N TYR A 394 7.31 14.35 -23.94
CA TYR A 394 6.43 13.37 -23.29
C TYR A 394 6.02 13.89 -21.92
N GLN A 395 4.96 13.32 -21.35
CA GLN A 395 4.59 13.52 -19.95
C GLN A 395 4.19 12.17 -19.37
N ILE A 396 4.94 11.71 -18.36
CA ILE A 396 4.78 10.36 -17.80
C ILE A 396 4.44 10.49 -16.32
N ASP A 397 3.23 10.09 -15.94
CA ASP A 397 2.83 9.95 -14.54
C ASP A 397 2.96 8.48 -14.13
N SER A 398 4.10 8.13 -13.53
CA SER A 398 4.37 6.77 -13.06
C SER A 398 3.48 6.35 -11.89
N ALA A 399 2.80 7.27 -11.21
CA ALA A 399 2.00 7.00 -10.02
C ALA A 399 0.51 6.73 -10.31
N ARG A 400 0.00 7.05 -11.50
CA ARG A 400 -1.45 7.07 -11.80
C ARG A 400 -1.84 6.41 -13.12
N LYS A 401 -1.24 5.25 -13.45
CA LYS A 401 -1.65 4.49 -14.64
C LYS A 401 -3.09 3.99 -14.54
N GLN A 402 -3.84 4.06 -15.64
CA GLN A 402 -5.20 3.53 -15.75
C GLN A 402 -5.30 2.43 -16.82
N ALA A 403 -6.30 1.57 -16.71
CA ALA A 403 -6.56 0.54 -17.72
C ALA A 403 -6.89 1.18 -19.09
N PRO A 404 -6.28 0.72 -20.19
CA PRO A 404 -6.50 1.29 -21.53
C PRO A 404 -7.98 1.37 -21.94
N LEU A 405 -8.78 0.35 -21.59
CA LEU A 405 -10.22 0.35 -21.86
C LEU A 405 -10.93 1.57 -21.23
N LYS A 406 -10.59 1.91 -19.98
CA LYS A 406 -11.19 3.07 -19.29
C LYS A 406 -10.78 4.38 -19.95
N LEU A 407 -9.50 4.50 -20.31
CA LEU A 407 -8.96 5.69 -20.98
C LEU A 407 -9.66 5.94 -22.32
N LEU A 408 -9.85 4.88 -23.13
CA LEU A 408 -10.55 4.95 -24.41
C LEU A 408 -11.98 5.49 -24.27
N ILE A 409 -12.75 4.98 -23.29
CA ILE A 409 -14.11 5.47 -23.07
C ILE A 409 -14.10 6.92 -22.57
N GLN A 410 -13.18 7.28 -21.66
CA GLN A 410 -13.09 8.63 -21.11
C GLN A 410 -12.70 9.67 -22.17
N ILE A 411 -11.73 9.38 -23.05
CA ILE A 411 -11.33 10.32 -24.10
C ILE A 411 -12.44 10.48 -25.14
N SER A 412 -13.13 9.40 -25.51
CA SER A 412 -14.24 9.47 -26.48
C SER A 412 -15.40 10.30 -25.96
N ARG A 413 -15.72 10.19 -24.66
CA ARG A 413 -16.68 11.04 -23.97
C ARG A 413 -16.23 12.50 -23.93
N ALA A 414 -14.96 12.75 -23.60
CA ALA A 414 -14.41 14.11 -23.55
C ALA A 414 -14.50 14.80 -24.92
N LEU A 415 -14.11 14.10 -26.00
CA LEU A 415 -14.19 14.61 -27.38
C LEU A 415 -15.62 14.95 -27.79
N THR A 416 -16.58 14.11 -27.38
CA THR A 416 -18.00 14.32 -27.64
C THR A 416 -18.53 15.54 -26.88
N MET A 417 -18.21 15.65 -25.58
CA MET A 417 -18.64 16.77 -24.73
C MET A 417 -18.07 18.11 -25.19
N ASP A 418 -16.83 18.12 -25.68
CA ASP A 418 -16.17 19.33 -26.17
C ASP A 418 -16.56 19.69 -27.62
N GLY A 419 -17.42 18.89 -28.26
CA GLY A 419 -17.86 19.11 -29.64
C GLY A 419 -16.75 18.94 -30.68
N ILE A 420 -15.66 18.25 -30.34
CA ILE A 420 -14.56 17.96 -31.28
C ILE A 420 -14.99 16.85 -32.25
N ASP A 421 -15.58 15.78 -31.71
CA ASP A 421 -16.16 14.69 -32.48
C ASP A 421 -17.45 14.22 -31.78
N LEU A 422 -18.59 14.58 -32.36
CA LEU A 422 -19.92 14.31 -31.79
C LEU A 422 -20.29 12.82 -31.79
N GLU A 423 -19.67 12.00 -32.64
CA GLU A 423 -19.95 10.56 -32.73
C GLU A 423 -18.86 9.71 -32.06
N ALA A 424 -17.78 10.32 -31.54
CA ALA A 424 -16.65 9.61 -30.94
C ALA A 424 -17.10 8.60 -29.88
N GLN A 425 -17.88 9.04 -28.89
CA GLN A 425 -18.30 8.16 -27.79
C GLN A 425 -19.15 6.98 -28.29
N LYS A 426 -20.08 7.24 -29.21
CA LYS A 426 -20.98 6.22 -29.75
C LYS A 426 -20.22 5.22 -30.62
N THR A 427 -19.33 5.70 -31.48
CA THR A 427 -18.50 4.88 -32.36
C THR A 427 -17.58 3.98 -31.55
N VAL A 428 -16.87 4.55 -30.56
CA VAL A 428 -15.96 3.82 -29.68
C VAL A 428 -16.71 2.79 -28.84
N LYS A 429 -17.81 3.17 -28.17
CA LYS A 429 -18.63 2.21 -27.41
C LYS A 429 -19.07 1.04 -28.29
N ASN A 430 -19.50 1.34 -29.51
CA ASN A 430 -19.96 0.29 -30.41
C ASN A 430 -18.85 -0.69 -30.79
N ALA A 431 -17.66 -0.17 -31.09
CA ALA A 431 -16.50 -0.96 -31.46
C ALA A 431 -15.99 -1.81 -30.28
N VAL A 432 -15.93 -1.24 -29.07
CA VAL A 432 -15.56 -1.96 -27.84
C VAL A 432 -16.53 -3.12 -27.56
N LEU A 433 -17.84 -2.86 -27.63
CA LEU A 433 -18.83 -3.92 -27.40
C LEU A 433 -18.73 -5.02 -28.45
N SER A 434 -18.43 -4.69 -29.72
CA SER A 434 -18.19 -5.70 -30.76
C SER A 434 -16.91 -6.50 -30.50
N LYS A 435 -15.88 -5.88 -29.92
CA LYS A 435 -14.68 -6.62 -29.48
C LYS A 435 -14.99 -7.55 -28.31
N MET A 436 -15.86 -7.14 -27.38
CA MET A 436 -16.35 -8.02 -26.31
C MET A 436 -17.12 -9.22 -26.87
N ASP A 437 -17.98 -9.01 -27.87
CA ASP A 437 -18.72 -10.08 -28.57
C ASP A 437 -17.76 -11.11 -29.20
N GLU A 438 -16.67 -10.64 -29.82
CA GLU A 438 -15.63 -11.50 -30.41
C GLU A 438 -14.92 -12.36 -29.34
N GLU A 439 -14.51 -11.76 -28.23
CA GLU A 439 -13.80 -12.49 -27.17
C GLU A 439 -14.71 -13.49 -26.45
N ILE A 440 -15.98 -13.15 -26.21
CA ILE A 440 -16.96 -14.08 -25.65
C ILE A 440 -17.18 -15.27 -26.59
N SER A 441 -17.26 -15.02 -27.89
CA SER A 441 -17.38 -16.08 -28.89
C SER A 441 -16.16 -17.01 -28.88
N ARG A 442 -14.96 -16.43 -28.78
CA ARG A 442 -13.70 -17.19 -28.67
C ARG A 442 -13.66 -18.11 -27.44
N ILE A 443 -14.12 -17.63 -26.28
CA ILE A 443 -14.19 -18.44 -25.04
C ILE A 443 -15.22 -19.58 -25.20
N LYS A 444 -16.33 -19.35 -25.90
CA LYS A 444 -17.32 -20.40 -26.17
C LYS A 444 -16.78 -21.46 -27.13
N GLU A 445 -16.07 -21.05 -28.16
CA GLU A 445 -15.46 -21.96 -29.14
C GLU A 445 -14.35 -22.83 -28.53
N SER A 446 -13.70 -22.39 -27.45
CA SER A 446 -12.72 -23.22 -26.74
C SER A 446 -13.37 -24.36 -25.94
N GLY A 447 -14.68 -24.32 -25.72
CA GLY A 447 -15.43 -25.28 -24.91
C GLY A 447 -15.33 -25.05 -23.39
N ASP A 448 -14.58 -24.04 -22.94
CA ASP A 448 -14.36 -23.79 -21.51
C ASP A 448 -15.44 -22.90 -20.88
N PHE A 449 -16.31 -22.28 -21.68
CA PHE A 449 -17.24 -21.24 -21.21
C PHE A 449 -18.15 -21.73 -20.07
N ASP A 450 -18.75 -22.90 -20.20
CA ASP A 450 -19.66 -23.44 -19.19
C ASP A 450 -18.92 -23.86 -17.92
N THR A 451 -17.70 -24.42 -18.05
CA THR A 451 -16.87 -24.79 -16.90
C THR A 451 -16.41 -23.56 -16.12
N ARG A 452 -15.96 -22.51 -16.82
CA ARG A 452 -15.57 -21.22 -16.21
C ARG A 452 -16.77 -20.51 -15.61
N GLY A 453 -17.90 -20.52 -16.31
CA GLY A 453 -19.17 -20.01 -15.80
C GLY A 453 -19.60 -20.73 -14.53
N ALA A 454 -19.51 -22.06 -14.48
CA ALA A 454 -19.85 -22.87 -13.32
C ALA A 454 -18.89 -22.68 -12.14
N SER A 455 -17.58 -22.49 -12.37
CA SER A 455 -16.63 -22.21 -11.28
C SER A 455 -16.80 -20.82 -10.67
N ILE A 456 -17.24 -19.83 -11.48
CA ILE A 456 -17.45 -18.45 -11.03
C ILE A 456 -18.83 -18.28 -10.38
N THR A 457 -19.84 -18.99 -10.90
CA THR A 457 -21.23 -18.81 -10.47
C THR A 457 -21.67 -19.91 -9.49
N GLY A 458 -21.26 -21.16 -9.66
CA GLY A 458 -21.71 -22.31 -8.87
C GLY A 458 -20.84 -22.61 -7.63
N PHE A 459 -21.48 -22.63 -6.46
CA PHE A 459 -20.90 -23.21 -5.24
C PHE A 459 -21.56 -24.57 -4.95
N ALA A 460 -20.76 -25.63 -4.80
CA ALA A 460 -21.19 -26.84 -4.11
C ALA A 460 -20.97 -26.63 -2.61
N LEU A 461 -22.06 -26.56 -1.84
CA LEU A 461 -22.00 -26.44 -0.39
C LEU A 461 -22.00 -27.85 0.22
N GLY A 462 -20.81 -28.32 0.60
CA GLY A 462 -20.69 -29.54 1.41
C GLY A 462 -21.04 -29.23 2.85
N THR A 463 -22.30 -29.40 3.25
CA THR A 463 -22.69 -29.30 4.66
C THR A 463 -22.48 -30.66 5.34
N LEU A 464 -21.42 -30.80 6.13
CA LEU A 464 -21.28 -31.92 7.07
C LEU A 464 -22.14 -31.63 8.30
N ILE A 465 -23.34 -32.23 8.35
CA ILE A 465 -24.16 -32.25 9.56
C ILE A 465 -23.60 -33.33 10.48
N PHE A 466 -23.03 -32.93 11.61
CA PHE A 466 -22.71 -33.83 12.72
C PHE A 466 -23.90 -33.87 13.69
N GLU A 467 -24.74 -34.90 13.60
CA GLU A 467 -25.65 -35.27 14.69
C GLU A 467 -24.91 -36.21 15.65
N TYR A 468 -24.66 -35.76 16.87
CA TYR A 468 -24.07 -36.62 17.90
C TYR A 468 -25.19 -37.42 18.57
N GLY A 469 -25.52 -38.57 17.97
CA GLY A 469 -26.60 -39.41 18.47
C GLY A 469 -26.84 -40.75 17.78
N ASP A 470 -26.06 -41.16 16.78
CA ASP A 470 -25.92 -42.58 16.39
C ASP A 470 -24.91 -42.70 15.24
N ASN A 471 -24.15 -43.80 15.20
CA ASN A 471 -23.16 -44.08 14.16
C ASN A 471 -23.82 -44.39 12.79
N ALA A 472 -24.31 -43.37 12.09
CA ALA A 472 -24.69 -43.49 10.69
C ALA A 472 -24.14 -42.31 9.88
N TYR A 473 -23.06 -42.57 9.15
CA TYR A 473 -22.63 -41.71 8.05
C TYR A 473 -23.70 -41.76 6.97
N SER A 474 -24.47 -40.69 6.79
CA SER A 474 -25.24 -40.49 5.56
C SER A 474 -24.60 -39.37 4.76
N PHE A 475 -24.03 -39.75 3.62
CA PHE A 475 -23.63 -38.83 2.56
C PHE A 475 -24.87 -38.68 1.68
N ASP A 476 -25.50 -37.49 1.70
CA ASP A 476 -26.54 -37.17 0.74
C ASP A 476 -25.92 -36.34 -0.39
N GLU A 477 -25.54 -37.01 -1.46
CA GLU A 477 -25.00 -36.41 -2.69
C GLU A 477 -26.08 -35.63 -3.47
N ALA A 478 -27.36 -35.75 -3.10
CA ALA A 478 -28.48 -35.29 -3.93
C ALA A 478 -29.09 -33.94 -3.53
N THR A 479 -28.80 -33.35 -2.37
CA THR A 479 -29.65 -32.25 -1.84
C THR A 479 -29.05 -30.85 -1.70
N GLN A 480 -27.78 -30.55 -2.02
CA GLN A 480 -27.29 -29.16 -1.90
C GLN A 480 -26.32 -28.69 -3.00
N THR A 481 -26.78 -28.71 -4.25
CA THR A 481 -26.35 -27.66 -5.19
C THR A 481 -27.15 -26.41 -4.90
N MET A 482 -26.54 -25.40 -4.27
CA MET A 482 -27.14 -24.06 -4.30
C MET A 482 -26.98 -23.54 -5.71
N THR A 483 -28.07 -23.50 -6.47
CA THR A 483 -28.13 -22.66 -7.67
C THR A 483 -27.87 -21.23 -7.24
N VAL A 484 -26.87 -20.63 -7.88
CA VAL A 484 -26.54 -19.20 -7.84
C VAL A 484 -27.82 -18.40 -7.82
N SER A 485 -28.03 -17.62 -6.78
CA SER A 485 -29.21 -16.76 -6.77
C SER A 485 -29.07 -15.72 -7.89
N GLU A 486 -30.18 -15.31 -8.51
CA GLU A 486 -30.18 -14.22 -9.50
C GLU A 486 -29.54 -12.93 -8.93
N PHE A 487 -29.57 -12.79 -7.61
CA PHE A 487 -28.90 -11.73 -6.85
C PHE A 487 -27.37 -11.81 -6.95
N ASP A 488 -26.76 -12.99 -6.79
CA ASP A 488 -25.30 -13.16 -6.91
C ASP A 488 -24.82 -12.89 -8.34
N ILE A 489 -25.56 -13.35 -9.35
CA ILE A 489 -25.26 -13.05 -10.76
C ILE A 489 -25.33 -11.54 -11.02
N SER A 490 -26.31 -10.84 -10.44
CA SER A 490 -26.43 -9.39 -10.57
C SER A 490 -25.29 -8.64 -9.86
N ARG A 491 -24.83 -9.12 -8.69
CA ARG A 491 -23.66 -8.57 -7.99
C ARG A 491 -22.38 -8.74 -8.80
N HIS A 492 -22.10 -9.94 -9.29
CA HIS A 492 -20.92 -10.22 -10.12
C HIS A 492 -20.94 -9.44 -11.42
N PHE A 493 -22.12 -9.24 -12.02
CA PHE A 493 -22.30 -8.39 -13.18
C PHE A 493 -21.95 -6.92 -12.90
N GLU A 494 -22.36 -6.35 -11.76
CA GLU A 494 -21.97 -4.99 -11.37
C GLU A 494 -20.47 -4.89 -11.03
N GLN A 495 -19.86 -5.91 -10.44
CA GLN A 495 -18.41 -5.99 -10.21
C GLN A 495 -17.62 -6.01 -11.53
N ALA A 496 -18.04 -6.84 -12.47
CA ALA A 496 -17.51 -6.86 -13.84
C ALA A 496 -17.64 -5.47 -14.50
N GLY A 497 -18.74 -4.77 -14.22
CA GLY A 497 -18.92 -3.37 -14.60
C GLY A 497 -17.89 -2.40 -14.03
N ARG A 498 -17.45 -2.57 -12.77
CA ARG A 498 -16.38 -1.75 -12.16
C ARG A 498 -15.02 -1.99 -12.83
N LEU A 499 -14.76 -3.22 -13.26
CA LEU A 499 -13.54 -3.61 -13.99
C LEU A 499 -13.52 -3.01 -15.39
N LEU A 500 -14.58 -3.22 -16.18
CA LEU A 500 -14.72 -2.66 -17.53
C LEU A 500 -14.78 -1.13 -17.51
N GLY A 501 -15.45 -0.56 -16.50
CA GLY A 501 -15.63 0.87 -16.32
C GLY A 501 -16.74 1.46 -17.19
N GLU A 502 -17.12 2.71 -16.86
CA GLU A 502 -17.98 3.58 -17.69
C GLU A 502 -19.32 2.95 -18.15
N GLY A 503 -19.84 1.99 -17.39
CA GLY A 503 -21.13 1.34 -17.64
C GLY A 503 -21.17 0.37 -18.82
N LEU A 504 -20.00 -0.08 -19.33
CA LEU A 504 -19.93 -0.97 -20.49
C LEU A 504 -20.69 -2.30 -20.31
N HIS A 505 -20.74 -2.85 -19.09
CA HIS A 505 -21.53 -4.04 -18.79
C HIS A 505 -23.03 -3.82 -19.04
N LYS A 506 -23.57 -2.66 -18.66
CA LYS A 506 -24.97 -2.28 -18.89
C LYS A 506 -25.25 -2.04 -20.36
N GLU A 507 -24.33 -1.40 -21.08
CA GLU A 507 -24.44 -1.19 -22.52
C GLU A 507 -24.44 -2.52 -23.30
N TYR A 508 -23.58 -3.47 -22.88
CA TYR A 508 -23.60 -4.82 -23.42
C TYR A 508 -24.94 -5.53 -23.15
N TRP A 509 -25.47 -5.40 -21.93
CA TRP A 509 -26.77 -5.97 -21.59
C TRP A 509 -27.91 -5.36 -22.41
N ILE A 510 -27.92 -4.03 -22.60
CA ILE A 510 -28.90 -3.35 -23.45
C ILE A 510 -28.82 -3.85 -24.90
N ARG A 511 -27.60 -3.95 -25.45
CA ARG A 511 -27.36 -4.46 -26.81
C ARG A 511 -27.92 -5.88 -27.01
N HIS A 512 -27.82 -6.73 -25.99
CA HIS A 512 -28.27 -8.13 -26.02
C HIS A 512 -29.61 -8.36 -25.29
N SER A 513 -30.40 -7.32 -25.10
CA SER A 513 -31.65 -7.35 -24.31
C SER A 513 -32.73 -8.31 -24.81
N THR A 514 -32.63 -8.80 -26.05
CA THR A 514 -33.55 -9.81 -26.61
C THR A 514 -33.26 -11.23 -26.11
N ARG A 515 -32.13 -11.45 -25.44
CA ARG A 515 -31.69 -12.75 -24.90
C ARG A 515 -32.01 -12.82 -23.40
N ASP A 516 -31.94 -14.02 -22.83
CA ASP A 516 -32.11 -14.21 -21.39
C ASP A 516 -31.09 -13.36 -20.61
N HIS A 517 -31.58 -12.56 -19.66
CA HIS A 517 -30.74 -11.60 -18.95
C HIS A 517 -29.70 -12.29 -18.04
N ILE A 518 -29.96 -13.52 -17.58
CA ILE A 518 -29.02 -14.29 -16.78
C ILE A 518 -27.85 -14.73 -17.66
N ASP A 519 -28.13 -15.25 -18.86
CA ASP A 519 -27.10 -15.69 -19.79
C ASP A 519 -26.21 -14.53 -20.25
N VAL A 520 -26.81 -13.37 -20.55
CA VAL A 520 -26.05 -12.17 -20.94
C VAL A 520 -25.18 -11.65 -19.79
N LYS A 521 -25.69 -11.68 -18.54
CA LYS A 521 -24.89 -11.31 -17.36
C LYS A 521 -23.73 -12.29 -17.14
N LYS A 522 -23.95 -13.60 -17.31
CA LYS A 522 -22.91 -14.64 -17.21
C LYS A 522 -21.79 -14.43 -18.23
N GLU A 523 -22.11 -14.04 -19.46
CA GLU A 523 -21.10 -13.75 -20.47
C GLU A 523 -20.11 -12.66 -20.04
N ILE A 524 -20.62 -11.56 -19.48
CA ILE A 524 -19.79 -10.47 -18.96
C ILE A 524 -18.96 -10.92 -17.76
N ILE A 525 -19.55 -11.70 -16.87
CA ILE A 525 -18.85 -12.25 -15.71
C ILE A 525 -17.68 -13.14 -16.16
N VAL A 526 -17.93 -14.08 -17.08
CA VAL A 526 -16.90 -14.97 -17.61
C VAL A 526 -15.82 -14.17 -18.35
N LEU A 527 -16.21 -13.21 -19.19
CA LEU A 527 -15.27 -12.37 -19.92
C LEU A 527 -14.30 -11.62 -19.00
N THR A 528 -14.82 -10.98 -17.94
CA THR A 528 -13.98 -10.19 -17.02
C THR A 528 -13.10 -11.02 -16.10
N ASN A 529 -13.38 -12.32 -15.96
CA ASN A 529 -12.53 -13.28 -15.24
C ASN A 529 -11.53 -14.01 -16.16
N ASP A 530 -11.57 -13.77 -17.46
CA ASP A 530 -10.60 -14.30 -18.42
C ASP A 530 -9.47 -13.29 -18.64
N THR A 531 -8.29 -13.57 -18.05
CA THR A 531 -7.11 -12.70 -18.12
C THR A 531 -6.67 -12.45 -19.56
N ASP A 532 -6.64 -13.48 -20.41
CA ASP A 532 -6.13 -13.37 -21.77
C ASP A 532 -7.09 -12.56 -22.66
N ALA A 533 -8.40 -12.71 -22.45
CA ALA A 533 -9.43 -11.92 -23.12
C ALA A 533 -9.37 -10.45 -22.69
N MET A 534 -9.21 -10.19 -21.39
CA MET A 534 -9.04 -8.84 -20.87
C MET A 534 -7.75 -8.18 -21.34
N GLU A 535 -6.66 -8.91 -21.49
CA GLU A 535 -5.41 -8.42 -22.09
C GLU A 535 -5.65 -8.00 -23.55
N ARG A 536 -6.26 -8.87 -24.37
CA ARG A 536 -6.59 -8.55 -25.79
C ARG A 536 -7.54 -7.36 -25.93
N ILE A 537 -8.51 -7.20 -25.03
CA ILE A 537 -9.40 -6.03 -25.02
C ILE A 537 -8.64 -4.75 -24.67
N ASN A 538 -7.73 -4.80 -23.69
CA ASN A 538 -6.92 -3.64 -23.33
C ASN A 538 -5.91 -3.29 -24.43
N ASP A 539 -5.28 -4.26 -25.09
CA ASP A 539 -4.40 -4.04 -26.24
C ASP A 539 -5.13 -3.37 -27.41
N TYR A 540 -6.36 -3.82 -27.68
CA TYR A 540 -7.23 -3.17 -28.66
C TYR A 540 -7.55 -1.73 -28.24
N ALA A 541 -7.95 -1.55 -26.98
CA ALA A 541 -8.34 -0.24 -26.47
C ALA A 541 -7.19 0.76 -26.44
N GLU A 542 -5.96 0.33 -26.16
CA GLU A 542 -4.78 1.19 -26.17
C GLU A 542 -4.49 1.72 -27.59
N LYS A 543 -4.58 0.86 -28.61
CA LYS A 543 -4.39 1.24 -30.02
C LYS A 543 -5.45 2.24 -30.47
N GLU A 544 -6.71 2.00 -30.14
CA GLU A 544 -7.82 2.90 -30.47
C GLU A 544 -7.72 4.22 -29.70
N PHE A 545 -7.29 4.19 -28.43
CA PHE A 545 -7.09 5.40 -27.62
C PHE A 545 -6.05 6.32 -28.25
N ILE A 546 -4.88 5.77 -28.62
CA ILE A 546 -3.81 6.51 -29.29
C ILE A 546 -4.31 7.06 -30.62
N THR A 547 -4.95 6.23 -31.45
CA THR A 547 -5.49 6.65 -32.76
C THR A 547 -6.48 7.79 -32.63
N LEU A 548 -7.39 7.70 -31.65
CA LEU A 548 -8.41 8.72 -31.43
C LEU A 548 -7.81 10.03 -30.92
N TYR A 549 -6.81 9.97 -30.02
CA TYR A 549 -6.07 11.16 -29.59
C TYR A 549 -5.34 11.80 -30.77
N GLU A 550 -4.57 11.03 -31.54
CA GLU A 550 -3.76 11.50 -32.66
C GLU A 550 -4.59 12.19 -33.75
N ASN A 551 -5.75 11.62 -34.09
CA ASN A 551 -6.66 12.20 -35.07
C ASN A 551 -7.25 13.55 -34.62
N ASN A 552 -7.33 13.78 -33.30
CA ASN A 552 -8.00 14.94 -32.71
C ASN A 552 -7.05 15.94 -32.01
N LYS A 553 -5.76 15.63 -31.88
CA LYS A 553 -4.78 16.42 -31.10
C LYS A 553 -4.72 17.90 -31.49
N ARG A 554 -4.89 18.20 -32.79
CA ARG A 554 -4.92 19.59 -33.30
C ARG A 554 -6.13 20.37 -32.81
N SER A 555 -7.29 19.72 -32.71
CA SER A 555 -8.51 20.34 -32.18
C SER A 555 -8.44 20.47 -30.66
N ILE A 556 -7.90 19.46 -29.96
CA ILE A 556 -7.64 19.49 -28.51
C ILE A 556 -6.72 20.67 -28.16
N ALA A 557 -5.66 20.91 -28.95
CA ALA A 557 -4.72 22.01 -28.74
C ALA A 557 -5.35 23.41 -28.83
N ARG A 558 -6.55 23.55 -29.42
CA ARG A 558 -7.28 24.82 -29.51
C ARG A 558 -8.24 25.06 -28.34
N LEU A 559 -8.42 24.08 -27.45
CA LEU A 559 -9.26 24.24 -26.26
C LEU A 559 -8.61 25.20 -25.25
N ASN A 560 -9.43 25.68 -24.32
CA ASN A 560 -8.91 26.42 -23.16
C ASN A 560 -8.09 25.51 -22.23
N GLU A 561 -7.27 26.11 -21.37
CA GLU A 561 -6.37 25.37 -20.47
C GLU A 561 -7.11 24.38 -19.56
N ALA A 562 -8.26 24.76 -19.00
CA ALA A 562 -9.03 23.90 -18.12
C ALA A 562 -9.46 22.60 -18.81
N ARG A 563 -9.83 22.67 -20.10
CA ARG A 563 -10.16 21.50 -20.91
C ARG A 563 -8.94 20.74 -21.38
N LYS A 564 -7.85 21.41 -21.78
CA LYS A 564 -6.57 20.75 -22.12
C LYS A 564 -6.06 19.85 -21.00
N ASN A 565 -6.11 20.34 -19.75
CA ASN A 565 -5.73 19.58 -18.54
C ASN A 565 -6.54 18.27 -18.36
N VAL A 566 -7.73 18.14 -18.96
CA VAL A 566 -8.48 16.86 -18.93
C VAL A 566 -7.81 15.85 -19.85
N TYR A 567 -7.48 16.22 -21.09
CA TYR A 567 -6.81 15.34 -22.03
C TYR A 567 -5.39 15.00 -21.60
N GLU A 568 -4.65 15.97 -21.07
CA GLU A 568 -3.31 15.74 -20.49
C GLU A 568 -3.36 14.68 -19.39
N ARG A 569 -4.34 14.75 -18.47
CA ARG A 569 -4.49 13.71 -17.44
C ARG A 569 -4.79 12.33 -18.03
N LEU A 570 -5.53 12.26 -19.13
CA LEU A 570 -5.83 10.99 -19.80
C LEU A 570 -4.61 10.42 -20.52
N THR A 571 -3.84 11.26 -21.22
CA THR A 571 -2.60 10.82 -21.89
C THR A 571 -1.53 10.42 -20.90
N ASN A 572 -1.40 11.14 -19.78
CA ASN A 572 -0.37 10.87 -18.77
C ASN A 572 -0.67 9.60 -17.96
N ALA A 573 -1.93 9.17 -17.92
CA ALA A 573 -2.37 7.92 -17.30
C ALA A 573 -2.20 6.69 -18.22
N SER A 574 -1.81 6.89 -19.48
CA SER A 574 -1.54 5.82 -20.45
C SER A 574 -0.34 4.96 -20.02
N ALA A 575 -0.41 3.66 -20.32
CA ALA A 575 0.74 2.78 -20.10
C ALA A 575 1.87 3.05 -21.10
N GLN A 576 1.50 3.35 -22.36
CA GLN A 576 2.40 3.81 -23.41
C GLN A 576 2.57 5.34 -23.36
N PRO A 577 3.81 5.87 -23.33
CA PRO A 577 4.07 7.30 -23.45
C PRO A 577 3.59 7.85 -24.80
N ILE A 578 2.75 8.88 -24.75
CA ILE A 578 2.24 9.60 -25.92
C ILE A 578 2.99 10.92 -26.04
N SER A 579 3.49 11.22 -27.23
CA SER A 579 4.15 12.50 -27.49
C SER A 579 3.12 13.62 -27.55
N VAL A 580 3.42 14.72 -26.89
CA VAL A 580 2.61 15.94 -26.88
C VAL A 580 3.44 17.11 -27.42
N PRO A 581 2.83 18.18 -27.96
CA PRO A 581 3.56 19.38 -28.36
C PRO A 581 4.36 19.94 -27.18
N TRP A 582 5.61 20.31 -27.42
CA TRP A 582 6.46 20.92 -26.39
C TRP A 582 6.27 22.44 -26.40
N ILE A 583 5.49 22.94 -25.45
CA ILE A 583 5.13 24.36 -25.36
C ILE A 583 5.85 25.02 -24.19
N LEU A 584 6.71 25.98 -24.51
CA LEU A 584 7.36 26.84 -23.53
C LEU A 584 6.41 28.00 -23.16
N PRO A 585 6.27 28.40 -21.88
CA PRO A 585 5.38 29.50 -21.48
C PRO A 585 5.94 30.89 -21.84
N ASP A 586 5.11 31.94 -21.75
CA ASP A 586 5.56 33.33 -22.00
C ASP A 586 6.49 33.86 -20.90
N SER A 587 6.39 33.30 -19.70
CA SER A 587 7.29 33.56 -18.58
C SER A 587 7.49 32.32 -17.71
N ILE A 588 8.61 32.29 -16.99
CA ILE A 588 8.94 31.22 -16.03
C ILE A 588 9.35 31.81 -14.68
N ASP A 589 8.98 31.12 -13.61
CA ASP A 589 9.53 31.37 -12.28
C ASP A 589 10.86 30.65 -12.14
N PHE A 590 11.91 31.42 -11.81
CA PHE A 590 13.27 30.96 -11.72
C PHE A 590 13.90 31.33 -10.38
N SER A 591 14.69 30.43 -9.80
CA SER A 591 15.42 30.70 -8.56
C SER A 591 16.87 31.02 -8.91
N VAL A 592 17.34 32.20 -8.51
CA VAL A 592 18.71 32.64 -8.74
C VAL A 592 19.57 32.25 -7.53
N PRO A 593 20.55 31.34 -7.67
CA PRO A 593 21.45 30.98 -6.57
C PRO A 593 22.47 32.08 -6.28
N ASP A 594 23.00 32.17 -5.05
CA ASP A 594 23.99 33.17 -4.63
C ASP A 594 25.29 33.17 -5.48
N ASN A 595 25.65 32.02 -6.08
CA ASN A 595 26.81 31.85 -6.96
C ASN A 595 26.41 31.84 -8.45
N SER A 596 25.42 32.66 -8.82
CA SER A 596 24.97 32.82 -10.19
C SER A 596 25.96 33.64 -11.02
N MET A 597 26.07 33.28 -12.30
CA MET A 597 26.82 34.01 -13.31
C MET A 597 25.85 34.43 -14.41
N LYS A 598 26.15 35.55 -15.06
CA LYS A 598 25.42 36.02 -16.24
C LYS A 598 25.80 35.19 -17.45
N PHE A 599 24.79 34.70 -18.15
CA PHE A 599 24.90 34.06 -19.45
C PHE A 599 24.09 34.86 -20.47
N GLU A 600 24.66 34.97 -21.66
CA GLU A 600 24.02 35.57 -22.82
C GLU A 600 23.29 34.50 -23.65
N GLN A 601 22.46 34.95 -24.60
CA GLN A 601 21.82 34.11 -25.60
C GLN A 601 20.95 32.96 -25.04
N HIS A 602 20.38 33.14 -23.84
CA HIS A 602 19.40 32.20 -23.29
C HIS A 602 17.99 32.55 -23.79
N LEU A 603 17.13 31.54 -23.99
CA LEU A 603 15.74 31.72 -24.47
C LEU A 603 14.87 32.55 -23.50
N TYR A 604 15.17 32.51 -22.21
CA TYR A 604 14.53 33.34 -21.18
C TYR A 604 15.52 34.31 -20.57
N CYS A 605 15.10 35.55 -20.34
CA CYS A 605 15.97 36.58 -19.76
C CYS A 605 15.22 37.48 -18.77
N SER A 606 15.99 38.19 -17.96
CA SER A 606 15.53 39.32 -17.17
C SER A 606 15.29 40.54 -18.06
N GLU A 607 14.76 41.64 -17.49
CA GLU A 607 14.53 42.90 -18.23
C GLU A 607 15.80 43.49 -18.84
N ASP A 608 16.99 43.17 -18.30
CA ASP A 608 18.29 43.61 -18.81
C ASP A 608 18.84 42.74 -19.96
N GLY A 609 18.07 41.74 -20.42
CA GLY A 609 18.46 40.83 -21.50
C GLY A 609 19.40 39.69 -21.07
N THR A 610 19.74 39.59 -19.79
CA THR A 610 20.66 38.56 -19.28
C THR A 610 19.94 37.43 -18.54
N PHE A 611 20.55 36.24 -18.54
CA PHE A 611 20.10 35.09 -17.75
C PHE A 611 21.12 34.78 -16.66
N GLU A 612 20.68 34.79 -15.40
CA GLU A 612 21.56 34.54 -14.26
C GLU A 612 21.29 33.17 -13.64
N THR A 613 22.31 32.30 -13.64
CA THR A 613 22.20 30.99 -12.98
C THR A 613 23.56 30.44 -12.57
N SER A 614 23.55 29.37 -11.77
CA SER A 614 24.74 28.59 -11.48
C SER A 614 24.68 27.29 -12.29
N LEU A 615 25.61 27.13 -13.23
CA LEU A 615 25.81 25.91 -14.02
C LEU A 615 26.98 25.12 -13.42
N ASN A 616 26.88 23.79 -13.42
CA ASN A 616 28.01 22.95 -13.07
C ASN A 616 29.12 23.05 -14.15
N PRO A 617 30.37 22.62 -13.87
CA PRO A 617 31.47 22.77 -14.83
C PRO A 617 31.23 22.11 -16.19
N TRP A 618 30.41 21.05 -16.24
CA TRP A 618 30.11 20.36 -17.50
C TRP A 618 29.05 21.10 -18.30
N GLU A 619 27.93 21.48 -17.67
CA GLU A 619 26.90 22.31 -18.31
C GLU A 619 27.51 23.61 -18.84
N SER A 620 28.27 24.32 -18.00
CA SER A 620 28.91 25.58 -18.36
C SER A 620 29.91 25.41 -19.51
N GLY A 621 30.71 24.33 -19.48
CA GLY A 621 31.67 24.04 -20.54
C GLY A 621 31.00 23.66 -21.86
N VAL A 622 29.93 22.86 -21.85
CA VAL A 622 29.15 22.51 -23.06
C VAL A 622 28.49 23.75 -23.64
N VAL A 623 27.82 24.58 -22.83
CA VAL A 623 27.22 25.84 -23.30
C VAL A 623 28.27 26.75 -23.93
N THR A 624 29.44 26.89 -23.29
CA THR A 624 30.53 27.72 -23.83
C THR A 624 31.08 27.18 -25.16
N GLU A 625 31.27 25.86 -25.28
CA GLU A 625 31.73 25.21 -26.51
C GLU A 625 30.71 25.42 -27.65
N GLU A 626 29.41 25.24 -27.38
CA GLU A 626 28.35 25.42 -28.37
C GLU A 626 28.19 26.88 -28.83
N LEU A 627 28.26 27.84 -27.92
CA LEU A 627 28.22 29.26 -28.26
C LEU A 627 29.44 29.67 -29.12
N ASN A 628 30.63 29.17 -28.81
CA ASN A 628 31.82 29.38 -29.63
C ASN A 628 31.71 28.74 -31.03
N ASN A 629 30.97 27.63 -31.12
CA ASN A 629 30.67 26.94 -32.37
C ASN A 629 29.50 27.57 -33.16
N GLY A 630 28.97 28.71 -32.70
CA GLY A 630 27.97 29.49 -33.42
C GLY A 630 26.51 29.10 -33.11
N ALA A 631 26.23 28.55 -31.93
CA ALA A 631 24.85 28.41 -31.47
C ALA A 631 24.14 29.78 -31.40
N VAL A 632 22.89 29.81 -31.85
CA VAL A 632 22.04 31.01 -31.89
C VAL A 632 21.61 31.38 -30.48
N CYS A 633 21.06 30.40 -29.76
CA CYS A 633 20.63 30.51 -28.38
C CYS A 633 20.54 29.13 -27.71
N TRP A 634 20.26 29.11 -26.41
CA TRP A 634 20.15 27.88 -25.64
C TRP A 634 19.08 27.98 -24.55
N LEU A 635 18.63 26.82 -24.07
CA LEU A 635 17.70 26.65 -22.98
C LEU A 635 18.28 25.68 -21.96
N ARG A 636 18.34 26.09 -20.70
CA ARG A 636 18.48 25.15 -19.58
C ARG A 636 17.14 24.50 -19.31
N ASN A 637 17.02 23.22 -19.62
CA ASN A 637 15.82 22.45 -19.33
C ASN A 637 15.82 22.08 -17.85
N LEU A 638 14.85 22.60 -17.09
CA LEU A 638 14.75 22.32 -15.66
C LEU A 638 13.96 21.05 -15.42
N ASP A 639 14.41 20.20 -14.51
CA ASP A 639 13.69 18.98 -14.14
C ASP A 639 12.28 19.25 -13.58
N ARG A 640 11.32 18.44 -14.03
CA ARG A 640 9.97 18.32 -13.46
C ARG A 640 9.17 19.64 -13.41
N LYS A 641 9.45 20.57 -14.32
CA LYS A 641 8.57 21.70 -14.61
C LYS A 641 7.51 21.28 -15.62
N LYS A 642 6.36 21.97 -15.64
CA LYS A 642 5.29 21.68 -16.60
C LYS A 642 5.74 21.82 -18.06
N TRP A 643 6.74 22.66 -18.30
CA TRP A 643 7.30 22.95 -19.62
C TRP A 643 8.58 22.17 -19.92
N SER A 644 9.02 21.25 -19.06
CA SER A 644 10.27 20.52 -19.27
C SER A 644 10.21 19.66 -20.55
N LEU A 645 11.34 19.56 -21.24
CA LEU A 645 11.55 18.48 -22.19
C LEU A 645 11.76 17.19 -21.39
N GLU A 646 10.86 16.24 -21.61
CA GLU A 646 10.79 14.97 -20.90
C GLU A 646 10.82 13.85 -21.93
N ILE A 647 11.71 12.88 -21.69
CA ILE A 647 11.93 11.75 -22.58
C ILE A 647 11.73 10.44 -21.81
N PRO A 648 10.93 9.48 -22.33
CA PRO A 648 10.74 8.18 -21.69
C PRO A 648 12.01 7.32 -21.76
N TYR A 649 12.30 6.65 -20.65
CA TYR A 649 13.19 5.51 -20.61
C TYR A 649 12.63 4.40 -19.72
N GLU A 650 13.12 3.18 -19.87
CA GLU A 650 12.65 2.01 -19.11
C GLU A 650 13.75 1.51 -18.19
N ILE A 651 13.43 1.27 -16.92
CA ILE A 651 14.32 0.65 -15.95
C ILE A 651 13.53 -0.38 -15.14
N SER A 652 14.05 -1.61 -15.07
CA SER A 652 13.39 -2.73 -14.36
C SER A 652 11.93 -2.97 -14.77
N GLY A 653 11.61 -2.80 -16.06
CA GLY A 653 10.25 -2.97 -16.59
C GLY A 653 9.29 -1.81 -16.33
N VAL A 654 9.75 -0.72 -15.71
CA VAL A 654 8.96 0.49 -15.44
C VAL A 654 9.41 1.62 -16.36
N THR A 655 8.47 2.19 -17.11
CA THR A 655 8.69 3.42 -17.89
C THR A 655 8.70 4.63 -16.96
N THR A 656 9.74 5.46 -17.06
CA THR A 656 9.96 6.67 -16.28
C THR A 656 10.57 7.77 -17.16
N SER A 657 10.67 8.97 -16.60
CA SER A 657 11.10 10.20 -17.29
C SER A 657 12.57 10.52 -17.03
N MET A 658 13.29 10.92 -18.07
CA MET A 658 14.52 11.72 -17.96
C MET A 658 14.31 13.11 -18.55
N PHE A 659 15.09 14.07 -18.08
CA PHE A 659 15.03 15.46 -18.47
C PHE A 659 16.42 15.85 -18.95
N PRO A 660 16.66 15.92 -20.28
CA PRO A 660 17.98 16.29 -20.77
C PRO A 660 18.33 17.72 -20.33
N ASP A 661 19.54 18.01 -19.87
CA ASP A 661 19.86 19.30 -19.21
C ASP A 661 19.79 20.52 -20.16
N LEU A 662 20.21 20.35 -21.41
CA LEU A 662 20.39 21.46 -22.35
C LEU A 662 19.69 21.22 -23.69
N VAL A 663 19.04 22.26 -24.18
CA VAL A 663 18.60 22.37 -25.57
C VAL A 663 19.31 23.53 -26.22
N VAL A 664 20.03 23.26 -27.31
CA VAL A 664 20.81 24.26 -28.05
C VAL A 664 20.20 24.46 -29.43
N VAL A 665 20.09 25.72 -29.83
CA VAL A 665 19.53 26.09 -31.13
C VAL A 665 20.66 26.49 -32.06
N ARG A 666 20.79 25.78 -33.17
CA ARG A 666 21.64 26.17 -34.30
C ARG A 666 20.78 26.64 -35.45
N SER A 667 21.40 27.26 -36.44
CA SER A 667 20.75 27.56 -37.73
C SER A 667 21.51 26.92 -38.88
N ASP A 668 20.77 26.49 -39.89
CA ASP A 668 21.32 26.07 -41.18
C ASP A 668 20.49 26.64 -42.34
N ALA A 669 20.74 26.16 -43.57
CA ALA A 669 20.04 26.65 -44.76
C ALA A 669 18.54 26.32 -44.80
N GLN A 670 18.05 25.40 -43.95
CA GLN A 670 16.66 24.95 -43.88
C GLN A 670 15.89 25.56 -42.70
N GLY A 671 16.58 26.22 -41.77
CA GLY A 671 15.97 26.95 -40.65
C GLY A 671 16.70 26.68 -39.33
N TYR A 672 15.94 26.71 -38.23
CA TYR A 672 16.44 26.41 -36.90
C TYR A 672 16.51 24.89 -36.66
N VAL A 673 17.60 24.44 -36.05
CA VAL A 673 17.85 23.06 -35.67
C VAL A 673 17.99 22.99 -34.15
N PHE A 674 17.20 22.12 -33.53
CA PHE A 674 17.13 21.98 -32.08
C PHE A 674 17.90 20.73 -31.64
N ASP A 675 19.01 20.93 -30.96
CA ASP A 675 19.86 19.86 -30.45
C ASP A 675 19.59 19.62 -28.97
N ILE A 676 19.49 18.34 -28.59
CA ILE A 676 19.34 17.87 -27.21
C ILE A 676 20.70 17.42 -26.72
N LEU A 677 21.27 18.10 -25.73
CA LEU A 677 22.59 17.83 -25.19
C LEU A 677 22.49 17.43 -23.71
N GLU A 678 22.91 16.22 -23.40
CA GLU A 678 22.87 15.65 -22.04
C GLU A 678 24.31 15.45 -21.52
N PRO A 679 24.91 16.45 -20.84
CA PRO A 679 26.16 16.28 -20.11
C PRO A 679 25.96 15.30 -18.95
N HIS A 680 26.68 14.18 -18.97
CA HIS A 680 26.31 13.01 -18.20
C HIS A 680 27.43 12.45 -17.32
N ASP A 681 27.08 12.07 -16.08
CA ASP A 681 28.04 11.52 -15.11
C ASP A 681 28.19 10.01 -15.25
N PRO A 682 29.36 9.50 -15.69
CA PRO A 682 29.57 8.08 -15.89
C PRO A 682 29.45 7.26 -14.60
N SER A 683 29.53 7.88 -13.41
CA SER A 683 29.43 7.19 -12.12
C SER A 683 28.00 6.82 -11.69
N ARG A 684 26.98 7.35 -12.37
CA ARG A 684 25.56 7.12 -12.07
C ARG A 684 25.11 5.72 -12.54
N LYS A 685 24.20 5.07 -11.79
CA LYS A 685 23.79 3.66 -12.02
C LYS A 685 22.77 3.50 -13.15
N ASP A 686 22.00 4.55 -13.44
CA ASP A 686 20.92 4.60 -14.42
C ASP A 686 21.38 5.12 -15.80
N ASN A 687 22.65 4.95 -16.13
CA ASN A 687 23.23 5.51 -17.36
C ASN A 687 22.76 4.76 -18.60
N TYR A 688 23.01 3.46 -18.68
CA TYR A 688 22.63 2.68 -19.85
C TYR A 688 21.12 2.77 -20.19
N PRO A 689 20.19 2.72 -19.22
CA PRO A 689 18.76 2.85 -19.50
C PRO A 689 18.39 4.20 -20.13
N LYS A 690 19.00 5.30 -19.66
CA LYS A 690 18.79 6.64 -20.22
C LYS A 690 19.28 6.75 -21.65
N VAL A 691 20.48 6.23 -21.96
CA VAL A 691 21.00 6.24 -23.34
C VAL A 691 20.13 5.39 -24.27
N VAL A 692 19.63 4.24 -23.80
CA VAL A 692 18.64 3.43 -24.55
C VAL A 692 17.35 4.23 -24.78
N GLY A 693 16.88 4.98 -23.78
CA GLY A 693 15.76 5.92 -23.91
C GLY A 693 16.00 6.99 -24.98
N LEU A 694 17.18 7.65 -24.97
CA LEU A 694 17.56 8.67 -25.95
C LEU A 694 17.63 8.07 -27.36
N ALA A 695 18.14 6.85 -27.51
CA ALA A 695 18.17 6.14 -28.79
C ALA A 695 16.77 5.79 -29.30
N LYS A 696 15.85 5.35 -28.44
CA LYS A 696 14.44 5.11 -28.77
C LYS A 696 13.72 6.41 -29.17
N PHE A 697 14.00 7.51 -28.47
CA PHE A 697 13.46 8.83 -28.78
C PHE A 697 13.97 9.34 -30.13
N ALA A 698 15.27 9.29 -30.35
CA ALA A 698 15.90 9.69 -31.61
C ALA A 698 15.39 8.87 -32.79
N GLU A 699 15.16 7.57 -32.65
CA GLU A 699 14.59 6.77 -33.75
C GLU A 699 13.20 7.28 -34.20
N LYS A 700 12.38 7.73 -33.25
CA LYS A 700 11.03 8.24 -33.55
C LYS A 700 11.01 9.67 -34.07
N HIS A 701 11.99 10.48 -33.65
CA HIS A 701 11.93 11.95 -33.73
C HIS A 701 13.20 12.61 -34.30
N TRP A 702 14.09 11.85 -34.95
CA TRP A 702 15.32 12.40 -35.55
C TRP A 702 15.04 13.38 -36.70
N ASP A 703 13.83 13.41 -37.24
CA ASP A 703 13.39 14.31 -38.30
C ASP A 703 13.01 15.70 -37.78
N ILE A 704 12.69 15.83 -36.49
CA ILE A 704 12.30 17.10 -35.83
C ILE A 704 13.36 17.66 -34.88
N PHE A 705 14.24 16.80 -34.34
CA PHE A 705 15.41 17.21 -33.55
C PHE A 705 16.70 16.98 -34.33
N GLY A 706 17.70 17.83 -34.09
CA GLY A 706 19.03 17.69 -34.69
C GLY A 706 19.88 16.63 -33.98
N ARG A 707 20.95 17.08 -33.33
CA ARG A 707 21.84 16.24 -32.53
C ARG A 707 21.13 15.82 -31.25
N ILE A 708 21.19 14.53 -30.90
CA ILE A 708 20.69 14.02 -29.62
C ILE A 708 21.86 13.33 -28.94
N GLN A 709 22.57 14.07 -28.10
CA GLN A 709 23.91 13.68 -27.64
C GLN A 709 23.95 13.39 -26.15
N LEU A 710 24.57 12.25 -25.82
CA LEU A 710 25.09 12.03 -24.47
C LEU A 710 26.56 12.47 -24.45
N ILE A 711 26.92 13.34 -23.52
CA ILE A 711 28.23 14.00 -23.47
C ILE A 711 28.95 13.60 -22.19
N ARG A 712 30.23 13.23 -22.27
CA ARG A 712 31.07 12.96 -21.11
C ARG A 712 32.34 13.81 -21.16
N LEU A 713 32.69 14.41 -20.03
CA LEU A 713 33.99 15.04 -19.86
C LEU A 713 35.05 13.96 -19.58
N LYS A 714 36.04 13.81 -20.46
CA LYS A 714 37.16 12.87 -20.28
C LYS A 714 38.48 13.56 -20.60
N LYS A 715 39.56 13.06 -19.98
CA LYS A 715 40.93 13.53 -20.26
C LYS A 715 41.43 12.93 -21.58
N GLY A 716 41.82 13.77 -22.52
CA GLY A 716 42.40 13.38 -23.81
C GLY A 716 43.86 12.95 -23.71
N VAL A 717 44.42 12.51 -24.84
CA VAL A 717 45.82 12.08 -24.96
C VAL A 717 46.81 13.24 -24.71
N ASP A 718 46.37 14.46 -24.98
CA ASP A 718 47.09 15.71 -24.70
C ASP A 718 47.07 16.11 -23.21
N GLY A 719 46.39 15.34 -22.37
CA GLY A 719 46.28 15.58 -20.94
C GLY A 719 45.33 16.70 -20.54
N ARG A 720 44.50 17.21 -21.46
CA ARG A 720 43.44 18.19 -21.18
C ARG A 720 42.08 17.51 -21.12
N GLU A 721 41.11 18.16 -20.48
CA GLU A 721 39.73 17.66 -20.45
C GLU A 721 38.99 18.08 -21.73
N HIS A 722 38.27 17.14 -22.33
CA HIS A 722 37.48 17.35 -23.55
C HIS A 722 36.10 16.71 -23.43
N PHE A 723 35.15 17.27 -24.17
CA PHE A 723 33.80 16.73 -24.29
C PHE A 723 33.75 15.66 -25.37
N TYR A 724 33.51 14.43 -24.94
CA TYR A 724 33.29 13.27 -25.83
C TYR A 724 31.80 13.01 -25.95
N ARG A 725 31.32 12.90 -27.19
CA ARG A 725 29.89 12.92 -27.52
C ARG A 725 29.50 11.62 -28.23
N LEU A 726 28.44 10.97 -27.74
CA LEU A 726 27.73 9.92 -28.47
C LEU A 726 26.43 10.48 -29.00
N ASP A 727 26.28 10.51 -30.32
CA ASP A 727 25.13 11.08 -30.99
C ASP A 727 24.12 9.99 -31.38
N MET A 728 22.99 9.96 -30.67
CA MET A 728 21.85 9.08 -30.92
C MET A 728 21.09 9.46 -32.19
N GLY A 729 21.39 10.60 -32.83
CA GLY A 729 20.94 10.90 -34.19
C GLY A 729 21.54 9.96 -35.25
N LYS A 730 22.71 9.35 -34.97
CA LYS A 730 23.40 8.46 -35.91
C LYS A 730 22.89 7.02 -35.81
N THR A 731 22.43 6.47 -36.93
CA THR A 731 21.90 5.09 -37.02
C THR A 731 22.88 4.03 -36.48
N THR A 732 24.18 4.19 -36.76
CA THR A 732 25.22 3.27 -36.28
C THR A 732 25.33 3.25 -34.76
N ILE A 733 25.22 4.42 -34.11
CA ILE A 733 25.27 4.55 -32.65
C ILE A 733 23.98 4.02 -32.03
N ARG A 734 22.81 4.39 -32.56
CA ARG A 734 21.51 3.87 -32.07
C ARG A 734 21.47 2.35 -32.04
N ASN A 735 21.91 1.70 -33.12
CA ASN A 735 21.88 0.25 -33.21
C ASN A 735 22.80 -0.43 -32.19
N LYS A 736 23.95 0.17 -31.87
CA LYS A 736 24.86 -0.32 -30.83
C LYS A 736 24.27 -0.16 -29.44
N VAL A 737 23.67 0.99 -29.15
CA VAL A 737 23.16 1.33 -27.82
C VAL A 737 21.87 0.57 -27.48
N ARG A 738 20.95 0.34 -28.44
CA ARG A 738 19.63 -0.27 -28.15
C ARG A 738 19.68 -1.64 -27.49
N GLY A 739 20.76 -2.40 -27.72
CA GLY A 739 20.92 -3.75 -27.18
C GLY A 739 21.69 -3.84 -25.87
N ILE A 740 22.19 -2.72 -25.33
CA ILE A 740 23.00 -2.76 -24.12
C ILE A 740 22.15 -2.96 -22.87
N THR A 741 22.71 -3.66 -21.90
CA THR A 741 22.05 -3.98 -20.62
C THR A 741 22.86 -3.58 -19.40
N SER A 742 24.04 -2.98 -19.61
CA SER A 742 24.93 -2.57 -18.53
C SER A 742 25.72 -1.28 -18.84
N ASN A 743 26.24 -0.64 -17.80
CA ASN A 743 27.08 0.55 -17.95
C ASN A 743 28.45 0.21 -18.56
N GLU A 744 28.98 -0.98 -18.31
CA GLU A 744 30.25 -1.43 -18.89
C GLU A 744 30.17 -1.54 -20.42
N GLU A 745 29.01 -1.94 -20.96
CA GLU A 745 28.77 -1.96 -22.41
C GLU A 745 28.67 -0.54 -22.98
N LEU A 746 27.98 0.37 -22.28
CA LEU A 746 27.94 1.78 -22.65
C LEU A 746 29.35 2.41 -22.66
N ASP A 747 30.18 2.08 -21.68
CA ASP A 747 31.54 2.61 -21.58
C ASP A 747 32.40 2.17 -22.77
N ARG A 748 32.29 0.91 -23.20
CA ARG A 748 32.98 0.41 -24.41
C ARG A 748 32.55 1.14 -25.68
N ILE A 749 31.26 1.45 -25.81
CA ILE A 749 30.76 2.24 -26.94
C ILE A 749 31.34 3.65 -26.88
N PHE A 750 31.37 4.28 -25.71
CA PHE A 750 32.02 5.59 -25.55
C PHE A 750 33.50 5.58 -25.91
N ASP A 751 34.24 4.53 -25.56
CA ASP A 751 35.67 4.45 -25.83
C ASP A 751 35.99 4.22 -27.33
N THR A 752 35.04 3.66 -28.08
CA THR A 752 35.24 3.30 -29.50
C THR A 752 34.59 4.28 -30.48
N ASP A 753 33.46 4.87 -30.12
CA ASP A 753 32.60 5.62 -31.04
C ASP A 753 32.39 7.09 -30.64
N ALA A 754 32.76 7.51 -29.42
CA ALA A 754 32.57 8.91 -29.03
C ALA A 754 33.52 9.84 -29.78
N VAL A 755 32.97 10.97 -30.23
CA VAL A 755 33.70 11.97 -31.00
C VAL A 755 33.83 13.27 -30.23
N ARG A 756 34.85 14.04 -30.56
CA ARG A 756 35.06 15.43 -30.11
C ARG A 756 34.54 16.40 -31.17
N GLU A 757 34.19 17.61 -30.75
CA GLU A 757 33.78 18.69 -31.66
C GLU A 757 34.86 19.76 -31.88
N ASP A 758 35.88 19.80 -31.01
CA ASP A 758 36.98 20.78 -31.03
C ASP A 758 38.20 20.39 -31.88
#